data_AF-A0A9E3CD77-F1
#
_entry.id   AF-A0A9E3CD77-F1
#
_cell.length_a   1.000
_cell.length_b   1.000
_cell.length_c   1.000
_cell.angle_alpha   90.00
_cell.angle_beta   90.00
_cell.angle_gamma   90.00
#
_symmetry.space_group_name_H-M   'P 1'
#
loop_
_entity.id
_entity.type
_entity.pdbx_description
1 polymer ?
#
loop_
_entity_poly.entity_id
_entity_poly.type
_entity_poly.pdbx_seq_one_letter_code
_entity_poly.pdbx_strand_id
1 'polypeptide(L)'
;MIDTTLMLKPLLDVVGWALVHSLWQGALVAALYACFAALVPRRAAALRYAGGVAALLLLLLLPVLTASFSPRAPSGMLARESALPEGAWADTGRASGRAPRDGKESAAHAPDGPAASAVPAAASWRGRFEERLAVLLPWLVCAWLSGVLLLASRMVGAWLLVLRLKKSAAAVPLCFEELLARVSGRLRVTRAVRLCRSALVEVPTVVGHLRPVILIPAGALLGLTTQQLEAVLAHELAHVRRYDYAVNLLQTAVETLLFYHPAAWWLSGRVRAEREHACDDAAVEATGDALSYARALAALEQLRGANAPPAALALAANGGSLMQRIQRLVNHDARTHSRRPFAALGIVFALLFGALAAQRTLTSAEAKPSGHATAAAPPRREVAVTFVNFPGHVYDARILSNMMRRLLGSLKANDVRAVGFVNEATLYREGGAEQEARVAALRDWLAAGHELGNETAHHTRLYDTSVEDFEADVVGGDRLLSKLAAERGGRVRYFSYPYLNTGATPEAKAAVEKFLSERGYRIHPVTVDSMDWLFNRAYADALTRDDEAAAASLRAEYVAYMERMFEFYENYSREVVGREIPQVLMLTAGVLNAHCFEDLAAMLKRRGYSFVTLDEATRDEAYQLPDTYTGSNGDSWLARWAVSKGMENRDVEEDYLPDSMKRYMAEHKHEWLGKAKAKK
;
A
#
# COMPACT_ATOMS: atom_id res chain seq x y z
N MET A 1 20.33 -11.54 -40.38
CA MET A 1 20.18 -10.61 -39.25
C MET A 1 19.26 -11.28 -38.26
N ILE A 2 19.80 -11.77 -37.14
CA ILE A 2 19.02 -12.37 -36.06
C ILE A 2 18.20 -11.22 -35.45
N ASP A 3 16.87 -11.35 -35.42
CA ASP A 3 15.93 -10.35 -34.90
C ASP A 3 16.28 -10.02 -33.44
N THR A 4 16.99 -8.91 -33.25
CA THR A 4 17.37 -8.37 -31.93
C THR A 4 16.13 -8.03 -31.08
N THR A 5 14.99 -7.80 -31.71
CA THR A 5 13.68 -7.58 -31.10
C THR A 5 13.10 -8.80 -30.39
N LEU A 6 13.39 -10.03 -30.86
CA LEU A 6 12.90 -11.27 -30.22
C LEU A 6 13.67 -11.65 -28.95
N MET A 7 14.95 -11.28 -28.87
CA MET A 7 15.81 -11.56 -27.71
C MET A 7 15.69 -10.50 -26.60
N LEU A 8 15.45 -9.23 -26.94
CA LEU A 8 15.38 -8.15 -25.95
C LEU A 8 14.07 -8.12 -25.17
N LYS A 9 12.94 -8.49 -25.77
CA LYS A 9 11.61 -8.35 -25.15
C LYS A 9 11.47 -9.14 -23.83
N PRO A 10 11.84 -10.44 -23.74
CA PRO A 10 11.77 -11.17 -22.48
C PRO A 10 12.67 -10.58 -21.39
N LEU A 11 13.84 -10.06 -21.78
CA LEU A 11 14.78 -9.46 -20.84
C LEU A 11 14.23 -8.14 -20.26
N LEU A 12 13.63 -7.30 -21.11
CA LEU A 12 13.00 -6.05 -20.68
C LEU A 12 11.81 -6.29 -19.74
N ASP A 13 10.99 -7.31 -20.02
CA ASP A 13 9.86 -7.67 -19.16
C ASP A 13 10.33 -8.17 -17.79
N VAL A 14 11.35 -9.04 -17.75
CA VAL A 14 11.93 -9.57 -16.51
C VAL A 14 12.54 -8.45 -15.65
N VAL A 15 13.35 -7.59 -16.27
CA VAL A 15 13.98 -6.46 -15.56
C VAL A 15 12.93 -5.46 -15.10
N GLY A 16 11.96 -5.13 -15.95
CA GLY A 16 10.87 -4.21 -15.63
C GLY A 16 10.04 -4.67 -14.42
N TRP A 17 9.61 -5.93 -14.40
CA TRP A 17 8.89 -6.49 -13.26
C TRP A 17 9.75 -6.58 -11.99
N ALA A 18 11.05 -6.88 -12.12
CA ALA A 18 11.97 -6.87 -10.99
C ALA A 18 12.11 -5.47 -10.37
N LEU A 19 12.16 -4.41 -11.20
CA LEU A 19 12.17 -3.01 -10.72
C LEU A 19 10.88 -2.67 -9.98
N VAL A 20 9.71 -3.07 -10.49
CA VAL A 20 8.41 -2.83 -9.84
C VAL A 20 8.34 -3.55 -8.48
N HIS A 21 8.69 -4.83 -8.42
CA HIS A 21 8.68 -5.58 -7.17
C HIS A 21 9.73 -5.09 -6.16
N SER A 22 10.83 -4.49 -6.63
CA SER A 22 11.85 -3.95 -5.73
C SER A 22 11.31 -2.88 -4.78
N LEU A 23 10.23 -2.16 -5.14
CA LEU A 23 9.63 -1.10 -4.33
C LEU A 23 9.07 -1.62 -3.00
N TRP A 24 8.23 -2.64 -3.05
CA TRP A 24 7.66 -3.22 -1.83
C TRP A 24 8.70 -4.06 -1.08
N GLN A 25 9.59 -4.74 -1.81
CA GLN A 25 10.70 -5.51 -1.22
C GLN A 25 11.63 -4.60 -0.42
N GLY A 26 11.98 -3.44 -0.95
CA GLY A 26 12.86 -2.52 -0.25
C GLY A 26 12.20 -1.82 0.93
N ALA A 27 10.89 -1.55 0.85
CA ALA A 27 10.11 -1.10 2.00
C ALA A 27 10.14 -2.13 3.15
N LEU A 28 9.93 -3.41 2.84
CA LEU A 28 9.99 -4.50 3.81
C LEU A 28 11.38 -4.63 4.45
N VAL A 29 12.45 -4.59 3.64
CA VAL A 29 13.82 -4.65 4.15
C VAL A 29 14.14 -3.47 5.08
N ALA A 30 13.70 -2.26 4.73
CA ALA A 30 13.88 -1.11 5.60
C ALA A 30 13.08 -1.21 6.90
N ALA A 31 11.85 -1.71 6.86
CA ALA A 31 11.05 -1.94 8.06
C ALA A 31 11.71 -2.96 8.99
N LEU A 32 12.20 -4.08 8.46
CA LEU A 32 12.93 -5.10 9.22
C LEU A 32 14.21 -4.53 9.85
N TYR A 33 14.98 -3.75 9.10
CA TYR A 33 16.16 -3.09 9.64
C TYR A 33 15.78 -2.04 10.71
N ALA A 34 14.69 -1.30 10.55
CA ALA A 34 14.22 -0.34 11.54
C ALA A 34 13.85 -1.03 12.87
N CYS A 35 13.13 -2.16 12.80
CA CYS A 35 12.82 -2.99 13.96
C CYS A 35 14.10 -3.53 14.62
N PHE A 36 15.03 -4.09 13.83
CA PHE A 36 16.33 -4.55 14.32
C PHE A 36 17.11 -3.42 15.01
N ALA A 37 17.15 -2.24 14.40
CA ALA A 37 17.78 -1.05 14.95
C ALA A 37 17.03 -0.48 16.16
N ALA A 38 15.75 -0.76 16.37
CA ALA A 38 15.06 -0.40 17.60
C ALA A 38 15.47 -1.31 18.76
N LEU A 39 15.68 -2.61 18.48
CA LEU A 39 16.03 -3.62 19.48
C LEU A 39 17.52 -3.62 19.86
N VAL A 40 18.41 -3.25 18.93
CA VAL A 40 19.85 -3.23 19.17
C VAL A 40 20.25 -1.89 19.79
N PRO A 41 20.88 -1.87 20.99
CA PRO A 41 21.31 -0.63 21.64
C PRO A 41 22.21 0.22 20.73
N ARG A 42 22.07 1.55 20.78
CA ARG A 42 22.90 2.50 20.00
C ARG A 42 24.41 2.36 20.25
N ARG A 43 24.80 1.82 21.41
CA ARG A 43 26.21 1.50 21.74
C ARG A 43 26.81 0.37 20.89
N ALA A 44 25.99 -0.52 20.33
CA ALA A 44 26.44 -1.62 19.48
C ALA A 44 26.54 -1.21 18.00
N ALA A 45 27.24 -0.11 17.72
CA ALA A 45 27.33 0.49 16.38
C ALA A 45 27.85 -0.50 15.33
N ALA A 46 28.85 -1.31 15.67
CA ALA A 46 29.39 -2.34 14.75
C ALA A 46 28.35 -3.38 14.33
N LEU A 47 27.43 -3.75 15.24
CA LEU A 47 26.35 -4.71 14.95
C LEU A 47 25.27 -4.07 14.08
N ARG A 48 24.89 -2.83 14.39
CA ARG A 48 23.92 -2.05 13.60
C ARG A 48 24.44 -1.82 12.19
N TYR A 49 25.72 -1.47 12.07
CA TYR A 49 26.44 -1.39 10.80
C TYR A 49 26.38 -2.71 10.03
N ALA A 50 26.75 -3.83 10.65
CA ALA A 50 26.71 -5.14 9.98
C ALA A 50 25.30 -5.52 9.51
N GLY A 51 24.27 -5.26 10.34
CA GLY A 51 22.87 -5.47 9.95
C GLY A 51 22.43 -4.57 8.79
N GLY A 52 22.90 -3.33 8.75
CA GLY A 52 22.61 -2.40 7.67
C GLY A 52 23.30 -2.81 6.36
N VAL A 53 24.54 -3.29 6.42
CA VAL A 53 25.25 -3.85 5.26
C VAL A 53 24.53 -5.09 4.74
N ALA A 54 24.08 -5.98 5.62
CA ALA A 54 23.28 -7.15 5.23
C ALA A 54 21.97 -6.74 4.55
N ALA A 55 21.29 -5.72 5.06
CA ALA A 55 20.07 -5.18 4.45
C ALA A 55 20.34 -4.52 3.08
N LEU A 56 21.49 -3.83 2.89
CA LEU A 56 21.89 -3.29 1.59
C LEU A 56 22.19 -4.38 0.56
N LEU A 57 22.92 -5.42 0.96
CA LEU A 57 23.15 -6.59 0.11
C LEU A 57 21.83 -7.23 -0.29
N LEU A 58 20.90 -7.31 0.67
CA LEU A 58 19.61 -7.90 0.42
C LEU A 58 18.76 -7.09 -0.55
N LEU A 59 18.79 -5.75 -0.46
CA LEU A 59 18.15 -4.86 -1.45
C LEU A 59 18.64 -5.12 -2.88
N LEU A 60 19.90 -5.51 -3.08
CA LEU A 60 20.42 -5.88 -4.40
C LEU A 60 20.03 -7.30 -4.81
N LEU A 61 20.01 -8.24 -3.85
CA LEU A 61 19.74 -9.64 -4.14
C LEU A 61 18.26 -9.91 -4.45
N LEU A 62 17.33 -9.25 -3.78
CA LEU A 62 15.89 -9.52 -3.93
C LEU A 62 15.35 -9.29 -5.35
N PRO A 63 15.68 -8.18 -6.05
CA PRO A 63 15.24 -8.00 -7.44
C PRO A 63 15.85 -9.05 -8.38
N VAL A 64 17.11 -9.44 -8.16
CA VAL A 64 17.80 -10.48 -8.95
C VAL A 64 17.17 -11.85 -8.73
N LEU A 65 16.84 -12.19 -7.49
CA LEU A 65 16.13 -13.44 -7.16
C LEU A 65 14.72 -13.44 -7.76
N THR A 66 14.01 -12.32 -7.69
CA THR A 66 12.67 -12.17 -8.30
C THR A 66 12.73 -12.34 -9.81
N ALA A 67 13.73 -11.74 -10.47
CA ALA A 67 13.99 -11.93 -11.89
C ALA A 67 14.31 -13.40 -12.23
N SER A 68 15.10 -14.08 -11.40
CA SER A 68 15.54 -15.47 -11.63
C SER A 68 14.45 -16.52 -11.40
N PHE A 69 13.44 -16.21 -10.57
CA PHE A 69 12.31 -17.09 -10.27
C PHE A 69 11.00 -16.69 -10.97
N SER A 70 11.03 -15.66 -11.81
CA SER A 70 9.85 -15.25 -12.58
C SER A 70 9.48 -16.36 -13.58
N PRO A 71 8.21 -16.80 -13.63
CA PRO A 71 7.74 -17.76 -14.64
C PRO A 71 7.90 -17.24 -16.08
N ARG A 72 8.15 -15.93 -16.23
CA ARG A 72 8.40 -15.22 -17.49
C ARG A 72 9.90 -15.09 -17.82
N ALA A 73 10.80 -15.60 -16.96
CA ALA A 73 12.23 -15.65 -17.25
C ALA A 73 12.49 -16.57 -18.46
N PRO A 74 13.30 -16.14 -19.45
CA PRO A 74 13.62 -16.98 -20.59
C PRO A 74 14.28 -18.27 -20.10
N SER A 75 13.54 -19.37 -20.23
CA SER A 75 14.05 -20.72 -20.03
C SER A 75 15.08 -20.98 -21.11
N GLY A 76 16.37 -20.77 -20.83
CA GLY A 76 17.41 -21.18 -21.77
C GLY A 76 18.65 -20.30 -21.92
N MET A 77 19.19 -19.72 -20.85
CA MET A 77 20.58 -19.22 -20.92
C MET A 77 21.60 -20.10 -20.17
N LEU A 78 21.14 -21.07 -19.35
CA LEU A 78 22.00 -22.02 -18.64
C LEU A 78 21.53 -23.49 -18.68
N ALA A 79 20.39 -23.79 -19.33
CA ALA A 79 19.93 -25.16 -19.53
C ALA A 79 20.39 -25.67 -20.91
N ARG A 80 21.49 -26.40 -20.85
CA ARG A 80 22.17 -27.14 -21.90
C ARG A 80 21.24 -28.12 -22.64
N GLU A 81 21.33 -28.11 -23.97
CA GLU A 81 21.19 -29.24 -24.89
C GLU A 81 20.91 -30.61 -24.22
N SER A 82 19.69 -31.13 -24.36
CA SER A 82 19.40 -32.57 -24.50
C SER A 82 17.89 -32.83 -24.49
N ALA A 83 17.28 -32.78 -25.67
CA ALA A 83 16.15 -33.64 -26.04
C ALA A 83 15.82 -33.37 -27.51
N LEU A 84 16.49 -34.10 -28.40
CA LEU A 84 15.99 -34.34 -29.74
C LEU A 84 14.64 -35.05 -29.63
N PRO A 85 13.61 -34.74 -30.45
CA PRO A 85 12.48 -35.65 -30.61
C PRO A 85 12.96 -36.84 -31.44
N GLU A 86 13.22 -37.97 -30.78
CA GLU A 86 13.20 -39.27 -31.44
C GLU A 86 11.78 -39.54 -31.95
N GLY A 87 11.65 -39.88 -33.23
CA GLY A 87 10.41 -40.43 -33.78
C GLY A 87 9.67 -39.59 -34.83
N ALA A 88 10.38 -38.82 -35.65
CA ALA A 88 9.95 -38.62 -37.03
C ALA A 88 10.73 -39.63 -37.91
N TRP A 89 10.13 -40.08 -39.02
CA TRP A 89 10.66 -41.06 -39.99
C TRP A 89 10.45 -42.54 -39.65
N ALA A 90 9.24 -43.05 -39.92
CA ALA A 90 9.00 -44.20 -40.80
C ALA A 90 7.55 -44.68 -40.65
N ASP A 91 6.68 -44.37 -41.61
CA ASP A 91 6.07 -45.44 -42.40
C ASP A 91 5.48 -44.87 -43.70
N THR A 92 6.12 -45.19 -44.81
CA THR A 92 5.60 -44.98 -46.16
C THR A 92 5.32 -46.33 -46.78
N GLY A 93 4.05 -46.59 -47.06
CA GLY A 93 3.61 -47.44 -48.16
C GLY A 93 2.96 -48.76 -47.74
N ARG A 94 1.68 -48.93 -48.09
CA ARG A 94 1.27 -49.72 -49.26
C ARG A 94 -0.26 -49.90 -49.31
N ALA A 95 -0.83 -49.32 -50.36
CA ALA A 95 -1.87 -49.80 -51.26
C ALA A 95 -3.11 -50.57 -50.76
N SER A 96 -4.24 -50.14 -51.35
CA SER A 96 -5.32 -50.95 -51.93
C SER A 96 -6.60 -51.12 -51.12
N GLY A 97 -7.67 -50.51 -51.64
CA GLY A 97 -8.88 -51.30 -51.91
C GLY A 97 -10.18 -50.81 -51.30
N ARG A 98 -11.01 -50.24 -52.18
CA ARG A 98 -12.44 -50.57 -52.36
C ARG A 98 -13.45 -49.83 -51.47
N ALA A 99 -14.19 -48.92 -52.12
CA ALA A 99 -15.60 -48.66 -51.79
C ALA A 99 -16.46 -49.85 -52.24
N PRO A 100 -17.60 -50.09 -51.59
CA PRO A 100 -18.83 -49.62 -52.20
C PRO A 100 -19.82 -48.97 -51.23
N ARG A 101 -20.64 -48.08 -51.83
CA ARG A 101 -21.92 -47.60 -51.30
C ARG A 101 -22.85 -48.78 -51.02
N ASP A 102 -23.63 -48.69 -49.93
CA ASP A 102 -25.09 -48.81 -49.96
C ASP A 102 -25.67 -48.39 -48.61
N GLY A 103 -26.85 -47.76 -48.66
CA GLY A 103 -27.39 -46.94 -47.58
C GLY A 103 -28.12 -47.69 -46.46
N LYS A 104 -28.37 -46.95 -45.38
CA LYS A 104 -29.72 -46.76 -44.84
C LYS A 104 -29.73 -45.63 -43.82
N GLU A 105 -30.83 -44.90 -43.89
CA GLU A 105 -31.22 -43.75 -43.08
C GLU A 105 -31.21 -44.07 -41.57
N SER A 106 -30.79 -43.10 -40.77
CA SER A 106 -31.63 -42.61 -39.66
C SER A 106 -31.22 -41.19 -39.33
N ALA A 107 -32.11 -40.26 -39.65
CA ALA A 107 -32.05 -38.88 -39.24
C ALA A 107 -32.25 -38.75 -37.72
N ALA A 108 -31.34 -38.03 -37.08
CA ALA A 108 -31.65 -37.23 -35.90
C ALA A 108 -30.87 -35.92 -36.06
N HIS A 109 -31.60 -34.89 -36.50
CA HIS A 109 -31.15 -33.51 -36.55
C HIS A 109 -30.77 -33.04 -35.14
N ALA A 110 -29.48 -32.72 -34.93
CA ALA A 110 -29.07 -31.77 -33.92
C ALA A 110 -28.88 -30.41 -34.63
N PRO A 111 -29.55 -29.33 -34.21
CA PRO A 111 -29.37 -28.04 -34.86
C PRO A 111 -28.00 -27.47 -34.52
N ASP A 112 -27.37 -26.91 -35.55
CA ASP A 112 -26.16 -26.11 -35.49
C ASP A 112 -26.26 -25.02 -34.41
N GLY A 113 -25.56 -25.24 -33.29
CA GLY A 113 -25.27 -24.19 -32.33
C GLY A 113 -24.25 -23.22 -32.94
N PRO A 114 -24.47 -21.90 -32.88
CA PRO A 114 -23.51 -20.95 -33.41
C PRO A 114 -22.19 -21.12 -32.67
N ALA A 115 -21.10 -21.17 -33.43
CA ALA A 115 -19.74 -21.16 -32.93
C ALA A 115 -19.65 -20.18 -31.76
N ALA A 116 -19.43 -20.71 -30.56
CA ALA A 116 -19.17 -19.92 -29.38
C ALA A 116 -17.92 -19.09 -29.68
N SER A 117 -18.14 -17.85 -30.08
CA SER A 117 -17.15 -16.80 -29.99
C SER A 117 -16.66 -16.81 -28.55
N ALA A 118 -15.42 -17.25 -28.36
CA ALA A 118 -14.73 -17.14 -27.09
C ALA A 118 -14.77 -15.67 -26.67
N VAL A 119 -15.70 -15.33 -25.79
CA VAL A 119 -15.70 -14.05 -25.09
C VAL A 119 -14.40 -14.04 -24.30
N PRO A 120 -13.49 -13.08 -24.52
CA PRO A 120 -12.27 -13.02 -23.73
C PRO A 120 -12.69 -12.86 -22.28
N ALA A 121 -12.30 -13.82 -21.43
CA ALA A 121 -12.49 -13.74 -19.99
C ALA A 121 -12.02 -12.35 -19.55
N ALA A 122 -12.91 -11.58 -18.90
CA ALA A 122 -12.63 -10.23 -18.44
C ALA A 122 -11.33 -10.25 -17.63
N ALA A 123 -10.24 -9.75 -18.23
CA ALA A 123 -8.94 -9.67 -17.57
C ALA A 123 -9.16 -8.91 -16.26
N SER A 124 -8.81 -9.54 -15.14
CA SER A 124 -8.86 -8.95 -13.79
C SER A 124 -8.23 -7.55 -13.80
N TRP A 125 -8.55 -6.65 -12.87
CA TRP A 125 -7.84 -5.35 -12.82
C TRP A 125 -6.34 -5.55 -12.64
N ARG A 126 -5.92 -6.66 -11.99
CA ARG A 126 -4.54 -7.17 -12.05
C ARG A 126 -4.10 -7.47 -13.48
N GLY A 127 -4.87 -8.22 -14.27
CA GLY A 127 -4.60 -8.45 -15.69
C GLY A 127 -4.53 -7.17 -16.54
N ARG A 128 -5.44 -6.20 -16.36
CA ARG A 128 -5.43 -4.92 -17.09
C ARG A 128 -4.32 -3.98 -16.63
N PHE A 129 -4.00 -3.98 -15.33
CA PHE A 129 -2.87 -3.25 -14.76
C PHE A 129 -1.56 -3.90 -15.19
N GLU A 130 -1.45 -5.22 -15.15
CA GLU A 130 -0.32 -5.99 -15.68
C GLU A 130 -0.14 -5.73 -17.18
N GLU A 131 -1.22 -5.65 -17.96
CA GLU A 131 -1.18 -5.38 -19.39
C GLU A 131 -0.76 -3.94 -19.70
N ARG A 132 -1.35 -2.93 -19.02
CA ARG A 132 -0.92 -1.53 -19.16
C ARG A 132 0.50 -1.31 -18.66
N LEU A 133 0.86 -1.93 -17.54
CA LEU A 133 2.21 -1.84 -16.98
C LEU A 133 3.19 -2.55 -17.89
N ALA A 134 2.86 -3.71 -18.46
CA ALA A 134 3.68 -4.42 -19.45
C ALA A 134 3.97 -3.55 -20.68
N VAL A 135 3.01 -2.74 -21.14
CA VAL A 135 3.24 -1.76 -22.21
C VAL A 135 4.22 -0.65 -21.78
N LEU A 136 4.22 -0.27 -20.50
CA LEU A 136 5.11 0.75 -19.94
C LEU A 136 6.47 0.21 -19.47
N LEU A 137 6.64 -1.10 -19.26
CA LEU A 137 7.88 -1.71 -18.76
C LEU A 137 9.11 -1.35 -19.60
N PRO A 138 9.09 -1.41 -20.95
CA PRO A 138 10.27 -1.06 -21.74
C PRO A 138 10.70 0.39 -21.51
N TRP A 139 9.75 1.31 -21.38
CA TRP A 139 10.02 2.72 -21.10
C TRP A 139 10.57 2.92 -19.69
N LEU A 140 10.04 2.20 -18.71
CA LEU A 140 10.56 2.19 -17.34
C LEU A 140 12.00 1.68 -17.28
N VAL A 141 12.32 0.60 -17.99
CA VAL A 141 13.69 0.06 -18.06
C VAL A 141 14.62 1.04 -18.78
N CYS A 142 14.19 1.68 -19.87
CA CYS A 142 14.98 2.70 -20.56
C CYS A 142 15.24 3.93 -19.67
N ALA A 143 14.22 4.42 -18.96
CA ALA A 143 14.35 5.53 -18.03
C ALA A 143 15.29 5.17 -16.87
N TRP A 144 15.15 3.97 -16.31
CA TRP A 144 16.04 3.45 -15.28
C TRP A 144 17.48 3.33 -15.77
N LEU A 145 17.73 2.72 -16.94
CA LEU A 145 19.06 2.61 -17.53
C LEU A 145 19.70 3.98 -17.77
N SER A 146 18.91 4.95 -18.23
CA SER A 146 19.39 6.32 -18.44
C SER A 146 19.82 6.97 -17.13
N GLY A 147 19.03 6.79 -16.05
CA GLY A 147 19.38 7.25 -14.71
C GLY A 147 20.64 6.57 -14.15
N VAL A 148 20.76 5.26 -14.33
CA VAL A 148 21.96 4.49 -13.95
C VAL A 148 23.19 4.99 -14.70
N LEU A 149 23.11 5.20 -16.01
CA LEU A 149 24.22 5.70 -16.82
C LEU A 149 24.63 7.12 -16.39
N LEU A 150 23.67 7.99 -16.12
CA LEU A 150 23.92 9.34 -15.64
C LEU A 150 24.67 9.31 -14.29
N LEU A 151 24.19 8.54 -13.32
CA LEU A 151 24.81 8.43 -11.99
C LEU A 151 26.16 7.69 -12.04
N ALA A 152 26.30 6.69 -12.90
CA ALA A 152 27.56 6.00 -13.14
C ALA A 152 28.62 6.95 -13.74
N SER A 153 28.24 7.86 -14.63
CA SER A 153 29.16 8.87 -15.17
C SER A 153 29.75 9.78 -14.08
N ARG A 154 28.94 10.15 -13.09
CA ARG A 154 29.38 10.89 -11.89
C ARG A 154 30.39 10.08 -11.07
N MET A 155 30.21 8.76 -10.97
CA MET A 155 31.15 7.87 -10.27
C MET A 155 32.49 7.79 -11.00
N VAL A 156 32.49 7.77 -12.34
CA VAL A 156 33.74 7.87 -13.13
C VAL A 156 34.44 9.20 -12.84
N GLY A 157 33.70 10.31 -12.80
CA GLY A 157 34.25 11.62 -12.42
C GLY A 157 34.89 11.61 -11.02
N ALA A 158 34.22 11.02 -10.03
CA ALA A 158 34.75 10.87 -8.68
C ALA A 158 36.01 10.01 -8.65
N TRP A 159 36.05 8.92 -9.42
CA TRP A 159 37.24 8.08 -9.53
C TRP A 159 38.43 8.81 -10.16
N LEU A 160 38.19 9.59 -11.23
CA LEU A 160 39.21 10.44 -11.85
C LEU A 160 39.75 11.49 -10.87
N LEU A 161 38.88 12.08 -10.03
CA LEU A 161 39.29 12.99 -8.96
C LEU A 161 40.20 12.29 -7.94
N VAL A 162 39.87 11.07 -7.50
CA VAL A 162 40.72 10.29 -6.60
C VAL A 162 42.08 10.00 -7.23
N LEU A 163 42.13 9.69 -8.53
CA LEU A 163 43.39 9.50 -9.25
C LEU A 163 44.23 10.79 -9.29
N ARG A 164 43.60 11.96 -9.47
CA ARG A 164 44.28 13.26 -9.39
C ARG A 164 44.82 13.52 -7.99
N LEU A 165 44.02 13.33 -6.95
CA LEU A 165 44.43 13.49 -5.55
C LEU A 165 45.62 12.59 -5.18
N LYS A 166 45.63 11.35 -5.68
CA LYS A 166 46.72 10.41 -5.45
C LYS A 166 48.02 10.84 -6.15
N LYS A 167 47.93 11.47 -7.33
CA LYS A 167 49.09 12.01 -8.05
C LYS A 167 49.66 13.28 -7.40
N SER A 168 48.81 14.11 -6.80
CA SER A 168 49.22 15.35 -6.12
C SER A 168 49.67 15.15 -4.66
N ALA A 169 49.64 13.92 -4.14
CA ALA A 169 50.00 13.62 -2.77
C ALA A 169 51.52 13.61 -2.58
N ALA A 170 52.00 14.25 -1.52
CA ALA A 170 53.42 14.31 -1.14
C ALA A 170 53.71 13.35 0.02
N ALA A 171 54.94 12.83 0.12
CA ALA A 171 55.37 12.03 1.25
C ALA A 171 55.38 12.84 2.56
N VAL A 172 55.20 12.14 3.69
CA VAL A 172 55.36 12.71 5.03
C VAL A 172 56.76 12.43 5.59
N PRO A 173 57.26 13.23 6.55
CA PRO A 173 58.48 12.92 7.28
C PRO A 173 58.43 11.56 8.00
N LEU A 174 59.60 10.92 8.19
CA LEU A 174 59.75 9.58 8.77
C LEU A 174 59.07 9.41 10.14
N CYS A 175 59.10 10.44 11.00
CA CYS A 175 58.46 10.39 12.32
C CYS A 175 56.95 10.11 12.27
N PHE A 176 56.27 10.56 11.21
CA PHE A 176 54.85 10.28 11.00
C PHE A 176 54.60 8.88 10.41
N GLU A 177 55.56 8.33 9.65
CA GLU A 177 55.50 6.94 9.21
C GLU A 177 55.68 5.96 10.39
N GLU A 178 56.59 6.27 11.32
CA GLU A 178 56.75 5.51 12.58
C GLU A 178 55.50 5.57 13.46
N LEU A 179 54.87 6.75 13.54
CA LEU A 179 53.59 6.92 14.23
C LEU A 179 52.50 6.03 13.62
N LEU A 180 52.38 6.05 12.29
CA LEU A 180 51.44 5.19 11.57
C LEU A 180 51.72 3.70 11.85
N ALA A 181 52.98 3.28 11.80
CA ALA A 181 53.36 1.89 12.06
C ALA A 181 52.98 1.45 13.48
N ARG A 182 53.20 2.32 14.48
CA ARG A 182 52.83 2.08 15.88
C ARG A 182 51.32 1.91 16.05
N VAL A 183 50.52 2.81 15.50
CA VAL A 183 49.05 2.77 15.59
C VAL A 183 48.49 1.59 14.80
N SER A 184 49.05 1.31 13.61
CA SER A 184 48.72 0.14 12.78
C SER A 184 48.95 -1.17 13.53
N GLY A 185 50.06 -1.28 14.27
CA GLY A 185 50.36 -2.43 15.14
C GLY A 185 49.33 -2.63 16.26
N ARG A 186 48.92 -1.54 16.93
CA ARG A 186 47.87 -1.59 17.97
C ARG A 186 46.52 -2.07 17.41
N LEU A 187 46.14 -1.60 16.23
CA LEU A 187 44.91 -1.99 15.54
C LEU A 187 44.99 -3.31 14.77
N ARG A 188 46.17 -3.95 14.73
CA ARG A 188 46.44 -5.20 13.99
C ARG A 188 46.07 -5.10 12.51
N VAL A 189 46.39 -3.98 11.87
CA VAL A 189 46.13 -3.81 10.43
C VAL A 189 47.19 -4.58 9.63
N THR A 190 46.74 -5.56 8.85
CA THR A 190 47.64 -6.46 8.10
C THR A 190 48.05 -5.93 6.72
N ARG A 191 47.40 -4.86 6.24
CA ARG A 191 47.71 -4.23 4.95
C ARG A 191 48.77 -3.13 5.12
N ALA A 192 49.66 -3.04 4.13
CA ALA A 192 50.59 -1.92 4.03
C ALA A 192 49.81 -0.63 3.67
N VAL A 193 49.67 0.26 4.65
CA VAL A 193 49.05 1.59 4.50
C VAL A 193 50.16 2.62 4.36
N ARG A 194 50.02 3.55 3.39
CA ARG A 194 50.94 4.69 3.25
C ARG A 194 50.29 5.94 3.79
N LEU A 195 51.07 6.79 4.43
CA LEU A 195 50.63 8.12 4.85
C LEU A 195 51.21 9.17 3.90
N CYS A 196 50.37 10.06 3.40
CA CYS A 196 50.79 11.14 2.51
C CYS A 196 50.12 12.45 2.91
N ARG A 197 50.84 13.56 2.72
CA ARG A 197 50.35 14.93 2.85
C ARG A 197 49.66 15.34 1.57
N SER A 198 48.49 15.96 1.66
CA SER A 198 47.85 16.61 0.50
C SER A 198 47.33 17.99 0.88
N ALA A 199 47.52 18.95 -0.02
CA ALA A 199 46.96 20.31 0.09
C ALA A 199 45.54 20.42 -0.46
N LEU A 200 45.07 19.40 -1.18
CA LEU A 200 43.76 19.37 -1.83
C LEU A 200 42.67 18.71 -0.97
N VAL A 201 43.03 18.15 0.19
CA VAL A 201 42.08 17.53 1.12
C VAL A 201 41.93 18.38 2.36
N GLU A 202 40.70 18.62 2.78
CA GLU A 202 40.37 19.41 3.97
C GLU A 202 40.27 18.56 5.24
N VAL A 203 40.04 17.25 5.07
CA VAL A 203 39.86 16.28 6.16
C VAL A 203 40.74 15.06 5.87
N PRO A 204 41.33 14.41 6.89
CA PRO A 204 41.97 13.11 6.72
C PRO A 204 41.07 12.16 5.92
N THR A 205 41.59 11.55 4.87
CA THR A 205 40.80 10.71 3.96
C THR A 205 41.62 9.53 3.47
N VAL A 206 41.09 8.31 3.62
CA VAL A 206 41.66 7.12 2.99
C VAL A 206 41.29 7.04 1.51
N VAL A 207 42.29 6.92 0.63
CA VAL A 207 42.11 6.70 -0.82
C VAL A 207 42.76 5.40 -1.29
N GLY A 208 42.09 4.71 -2.22
CA GLY A 208 42.59 3.49 -2.87
C GLY A 208 42.25 2.19 -2.13
N HIS A 209 42.04 1.12 -2.91
CA HIS A 209 41.47 -0.14 -2.41
C HIS A 209 42.52 -1.24 -2.16
N LEU A 210 43.47 -1.41 -3.08
CA LEU A 210 44.51 -2.46 -3.02
C LEU A 210 45.73 -2.02 -2.20
N ARG A 211 46.08 -0.73 -2.30
CA ARG A 211 47.16 -0.09 -1.53
C ARG A 211 46.59 1.21 -0.94
N PRO A 212 45.91 1.14 0.22
CA PRO A 212 45.28 2.30 0.84
C PRO A 212 46.34 3.35 1.20
N VAL A 213 46.04 4.59 0.86
CA VAL A 213 46.84 5.76 1.20
C VAL A 213 45.99 6.68 2.05
N ILE A 214 46.43 7.00 3.26
CA ILE A 214 45.80 8.02 4.08
C ILE A 214 46.34 9.37 3.63
N LEU A 215 45.47 10.24 3.12
CA LEU A 215 45.79 11.62 2.80
C LEU A 215 45.46 12.48 4.02
N ILE A 216 46.46 13.15 4.59
CA ILE A 216 46.27 14.06 5.71
C ILE A 216 46.46 15.51 5.25
N PRO A 217 45.55 16.44 5.62
CA PRO A 217 45.72 17.87 5.39
C PRO A 217 46.99 18.38 6.07
N ALA A 218 47.75 19.25 5.39
CA ALA A 218 48.96 19.83 5.99
C ALA A 218 48.67 20.55 7.33
N GLY A 219 47.51 21.20 7.45
CA GLY A 219 47.07 21.86 8.69
C GLY A 219 46.85 20.89 9.87
N ALA A 220 46.44 19.65 9.61
CA ALA A 220 46.25 18.67 10.67
C ALA A 220 47.60 18.15 11.24
N LEU A 221 48.63 18.06 10.39
CA LEU A 221 49.99 17.66 10.84
C LEU A 221 50.66 18.71 11.72
N LEU A 222 50.30 19.99 11.55
CA LEU A 222 50.86 21.11 12.31
C LEU A 222 49.99 21.54 13.50
N GLY A 223 48.66 21.36 13.38
CA GLY A 223 47.70 21.87 14.36
C GLY A 223 47.24 20.87 15.42
N LEU A 224 47.52 19.57 15.26
CA LEU A 224 47.14 18.54 16.23
C LEU A 224 48.35 18.09 17.07
N THR A 225 48.10 17.80 18.35
CA THR A 225 49.09 17.15 19.22
C THR A 225 49.31 15.70 18.78
N THR A 226 50.44 15.09 19.19
CA THR A 226 50.75 13.69 18.85
C THR A 226 49.63 12.73 19.29
N GLN A 227 49.04 12.92 20.48
CA GLN A 227 47.94 12.08 20.96
C GLN A 227 46.66 12.24 20.11
N GLN A 228 46.34 13.47 19.72
CA GLN A 228 45.20 13.75 18.85
C GLN A 228 45.41 13.16 17.45
N LEU A 229 46.63 13.26 16.92
CA LEU A 229 47.00 12.68 15.64
C LEU A 229 46.98 11.15 15.68
N GLU A 230 47.42 10.51 16.77
CA GLU A 230 47.29 9.06 16.99
C GLU A 230 45.81 8.62 16.93
N ALA A 231 44.91 9.37 17.57
CA ALA A 231 43.48 9.06 17.57
C ALA A 231 42.82 9.22 16.20
N VAL A 232 43.18 10.27 15.46
CA VAL A 232 42.72 10.47 14.08
C VAL A 232 43.24 9.38 13.15
N LEU A 233 44.54 9.05 13.24
CA LEU A 233 45.13 7.94 12.47
C LEU A 233 44.49 6.60 12.83
N ALA A 234 44.15 6.36 14.10
CA ALA A 234 43.46 5.16 14.53
C ALA A 234 42.07 5.03 13.89
N HIS A 235 41.33 6.14 13.76
CA HIS A 235 40.04 6.18 13.07
C HIS A 235 40.17 5.86 11.57
N GLU A 236 41.11 6.50 10.87
CA GLU A 236 41.36 6.23 9.44
C GLU A 236 41.83 4.78 9.20
N LEU A 237 42.68 4.25 10.07
CA LEU A 237 43.12 2.86 10.03
C LEU A 237 41.97 1.88 10.34
N ALA A 238 40.99 2.26 11.17
CA ALA A 238 39.81 1.45 11.43
C ALA A 238 38.98 1.25 10.15
N HIS A 239 38.82 2.28 9.31
CA HIS A 239 38.19 2.14 7.99
C HIS A 239 38.93 1.14 7.09
N VAL A 240 40.27 1.18 7.10
CA VAL A 240 41.10 0.23 6.33
C VAL A 240 40.90 -1.20 6.84
N ARG A 241 40.98 -1.39 8.17
CA ARG A 241 40.87 -2.70 8.82
C ARG A 241 39.51 -3.37 8.56
N ARG A 242 38.45 -2.56 8.52
CA ARG A 242 37.07 -3.02 8.33
C ARG A 242 36.64 -3.12 6.87
N TYR A 243 37.54 -2.81 5.93
CA TYR A 243 37.25 -2.83 4.50
C TYR A 243 36.09 -1.90 4.11
N ASP A 244 35.96 -0.76 4.77
CA ASP A 244 34.82 0.14 4.57
C ASP A 244 34.73 0.72 3.16
N TYR A 245 35.83 0.69 2.40
CA TYR A 245 35.82 1.00 0.97
C TYR A 245 34.92 0.04 0.17
N ALA A 246 34.88 -1.24 0.53
CA ALA A 246 34.07 -2.25 -0.15
C ALA A 246 32.59 -2.02 0.13
N VAL A 247 32.27 -1.64 1.37
CA VAL A 247 30.91 -1.23 1.75
C VAL A 247 30.52 0.09 1.08
N ASN A 248 31.43 1.04 0.94
CA ASN A 248 31.17 2.27 0.20
C ASN A 248 30.91 2.02 -1.29
N LEU A 249 31.63 1.06 -1.90
CA LEU A 249 31.37 0.61 -3.27
C LEU A 249 29.98 -0.04 -3.36
N LEU A 250 29.62 -0.89 -2.40
CA LEU A 250 28.28 -1.47 -2.29
C LEU A 250 27.21 -0.38 -2.17
N GLN A 251 27.36 0.59 -1.27
CA GLN A 251 26.42 1.71 -1.09
C GLN A 251 26.26 2.53 -2.37
N THR A 252 27.37 2.79 -3.06
CA THR A 252 27.35 3.52 -4.32
C THR A 252 26.64 2.72 -5.40
N ALA A 253 26.86 1.40 -5.47
CA ALA A 253 26.14 0.51 -6.38
C ALA A 253 24.64 0.48 -6.05
N VAL A 254 24.26 0.36 -4.78
CA VAL A 254 22.86 0.41 -4.33
C VAL A 254 22.22 1.75 -4.70
N GLU A 255 22.84 2.88 -4.38
CA GLU A 255 22.29 4.21 -4.70
C GLU A 255 22.23 4.50 -6.20
N THR A 256 23.14 3.90 -6.98
CA THR A 256 23.14 4.04 -8.45
C THR A 256 22.05 3.17 -9.07
N LEU A 257 21.92 1.91 -8.65
CA LEU A 257 20.96 0.97 -9.22
C LEU A 257 19.53 1.20 -8.70
N LEU A 258 19.38 1.63 -7.46
CA LEU A 258 18.10 1.88 -6.78
C LEU A 258 17.91 3.37 -6.47
N PHE A 259 18.39 4.26 -7.35
CA PHE A 259 18.33 5.71 -7.16
C PHE A 259 16.92 6.27 -6.94
N TYR A 260 15.91 5.59 -7.47
CA TYR A 260 14.49 5.94 -7.32
C TYR A 260 13.91 5.47 -5.98
N HIS A 261 14.63 4.66 -5.19
CA HIS A 261 14.08 3.96 -4.05
C HIS A 261 14.36 4.70 -2.73
N PRO A 262 13.33 5.19 -1.99
CA PRO A 262 13.53 5.93 -0.73
C PRO A 262 14.19 5.09 0.37
N ALA A 263 13.81 3.82 0.50
CA ALA A 263 14.45 2.89 1.44
C ALA A 263 15.96 2.72 1.23
N ALA A 264 16.43 2.70 -0.02
CA ALA A 264 17.86 2.59 -0.33
C ALA A 264 18.64 3.81 0.20
N TRP A 265 18.12 5.02 -0.04
CA TRP A 265 18.71 6.26 0.47
C TRP A 265 18.70 6.30 2.00
N TRP A 266 17.58 5.96 2.63
CA TRP A 266 17.46 5.92 4.08
C TRP A 266 18.43 4.91 4.72
N LEU A 267 18.46 3.68 4.22
CA LEU A 267 19.31 2.62 4.75
C LEU A 267 20.79 2.94 4.54
N SER A 268 21.16 3.45 3.37
CA SER A 268 22.53 3.88 3.12
C SER A 268 22.94 5.03 4.05
N GLY A 269 22.04 6.00 4.30
CA GLY A 269 22.25 7.05 5.30
C GLY A 269 22.50 6.48 6.71
N ARG A 270 21.74 5.46 7.11
CA ARG A 270 21.95 4.75 8.39
C ARG A 270 23.29 4.02 8.42
N VAL A 271 23.65 3.29 7.38
CA VAL A 271 24.93 2.58 7.29
C VAL A 271 26.10 3.54 7.38
N ARG A 272 26.03 4.73 6.75
CA ARG A 272 27.05 5.77 6.89
C ARG A 272 27.20 6.21 8.34
N ALA A 273 26.10 6.54 9.02
CA ALA A 273 26.14 6.99 10.41
C ALA A 273 26.74 5.93 11.35
N GLU A 274 26.28 4.67 11.24
CA GLU A 274 26.77 3.57 12.07
C GLU A 274 28.23 3.19 11.76
N ARG A 275 28.68 3.39 10.51
CA ARG A 275 30.08 3.19 10.10
C ARG A 275 31.01 4.11 10.88
N GLU A 276 30.71 5.41 10.88
CA GLU A 276 31.50 6.43 11.59
C GLU A 276 31.53 6.12 13.09
N HIS A 277 30.39 5.79 13.70
CA HIS A 277 30.32 5.40 15.11
C HIS A 277 31.19 4.20 15.46
N ALA A 278 31.18 3.16 14.61
CA ALA A 278 32.00 1.99 14.84
C ALA A 278 33.51 2.23 14.58
N CYS A 279 33.88 3.22 13.76
CA CYS A 279 35.27 3.65 13.64
C CYS A 279 35.70 4.50 14.83
N ASP A 280 34.83 5.37 15.34
CA ASP A 280 35.04 6.11 16.59
C ASP A 280 35.32 5.15 17.75
N ASP A 281 34.51 4.10 17.90
CA ASP A 281 34.68 3.08 18.94
C ASP A 281 36.04 2.37 18.84
N ALA A 282 36.45 1.99 17.62
CA ALA A 282 37.72 1.32 17.38
C ALA A 282 38.93 2.25 17.63
N ALA A 283 38.80 3.55 17.32
CA ALA A 283 39.82 4.54 17.59
C ALA A 283 40.01 4.73 19.11
N VAL A 284 38.92 4.88 19.86
CA VAL A 284 38.94 4.99 21.32
C VAL A 284 39.46 3.71 21.98
N GLU A 285 39.12 2.53 21.46
CA GLU A 285 39.65 1.26 21.97
C GLU A 285 41.17 1.17 21.79
N ALA A 286 41.71 1.67 20.68
CA ALA A 286 43.13 1.62 20.36
C ALA A 286 43.98 2.69 21.10
N THR A 287 43.42 3.85 21.40
CA THR A 287 44.13 4.96 22.09
C THR A 287 43.84 5.04 23.58
N GLY A 288 42.69 4.54 24.03
CA GLY A 288 42.28 4.55 25.43
C GLY A 288 41.77 5.89 25.96
N ASP A 289 41.68 6.93 25.13
CA ASP A 289 41.29 8.29 25.55
C ASP A 289 40.22 8.89 24.62
N ALA A 290 38.96 8.76 25.04
CA ALA A 290 37.80 9.28 24.30
C ALA A 290 37.73 10.82 24.29
N LEU A 291 38.17 11.48 25.36
CA LEU A 291 38.13 12.93 25.48
C LEU A 291 39.17 13.60 24.58
N SER A 292 40.39 13.04 24.52
CA SER A 292 41.40 13.50 23.57
C SER A 292 40.96 13.32 22.12
N TYR A 293 40.27 12.21 21.82
CA TYR A 293 39.69 12.01 20.48
C TYR A 293 38.58 13.01 20.15
N ALA A 294 37.64 13.25 21.07
CA ALA A 294 36.59 14.25 20.89
C ALA A 294 37.16 15.66 20.65
N ARG A 295 38.24 16.03 21.37
CA ARG A 295 38.97 17.28 21.14
C ARG A 295 39.65 17.31 19.77
N ALA A 296 40.22 16.19 19.31
CA ALA A 296 40.81 16.08 17.98
C ALA A 296 39.78 16.31 16.87
N LEU A 297 38.57 15.74 17.00
CA LEU A 297 37.46 15.96 16.08
C LEU A 297 37.03 17.43 16.04
N ALA A 298 36.91 18.08 17.20
CA ALA A 298 36.58 19.51 17.27
C ALA A 298 37.67 20.40 16.64
N ALA A 299 38.95 20.09 16.87
CA ALA A 299 40.07 20.83 16.28
C ALA A 299 40.13 20.67 14.75
N LEU A 300 39.86 19.47 14.22
CA LEU A 300 39.78 19.24 12.78
C LEU A 300 38.65 20.06 12.13
N GLU A 301 37.47 20.16 12.78
CA GLU A 301 36.37 20.96 12.24
C GLU A 301 36.67 22.47 12.30
N GLN A 302 37.36 22.95 13.34
CA GLN A 302 37.82 24.35 13.39
C GLN A 302 38.80 24.67 12.26
N LEU A 303 39.76 23.77 11.99
CA LEU A 303 40.72 23.91 10.88
C LEU A 303 40.02 23.90 9.51
N ARG A 304 38.92 23.15 9.38
CA ARG A 304 38.08 23.13 8.18
C ARG A 304 37.28 24.42 8.01
N GLY A 305 36.61 24.88 9.07
CA GLY A 305 35.81 26.12 9.05
C GLY A 305 36.62 27.37 8.72
N ALA A 306 37.90 27.40 9.12
CA ALA A 306 38.81 28.49 8.78
C ALA A 306 39.13 28.58 7.26
N ASN A 307 38.98 27.49 6.51
CA ASN A 307 39.31 27.40 5.09
C ASN A 307 38.08 27.27 4.16
N ALA A 308 36.87 27.19 4.72
CA ALA A 308 35.64 26.94 3.96
C ALA A 308 35.03 28.24 3.39
N PRO A 309 34.50 28.25 2.16
CA PRO A 309 33.77 29.39 1.62
C PRO A 309 32.45 29.61 2.39
N PRO A 310 31.93 30.86 2.49
CA PRO A 310 30.76 31.21 3.30
C PRO A 310 29.50 30.36 2.98
N ALA A 311 29.33 29.96 1.73
CA ALA A 311 28.22 29.10 1.29
C ALA A 311 28.30 27.65 1.81
N ALA A 312 29.52 27.12 2.01
CA ALA A 312 29.74 25.78 2.58
C ALA A 312 29.51 25.78 4.10
N LEU A 313 29.82 26.89 4.77
CA LEU A 313 29.50 27.12 6.19
C LEU A 313 27.98 27.18 6.43
N ALA A 314 27.21 27.80 5.53
CA ALA A 314 25.75 27.87 5.63
C ALA A 314 25.06 26.50 5.47
N LEU A 315 25.58 25.61 4.62
CA LEU A 315 25.08 24.23 4.48
C LEU A 315 25.53 23.32 5.64
N ALA A 316 26.69 23.59 6.24
CA ALA A 316 27.26 22.83 7.36
C ALA A 316 26.68 23.23 8.73
N ALA A 317 26.02 24.39 8.83
CA ALA A 317 25.50 24.96 10.09
C ALA A 317 24.43 24.12 10.80
N ASN A 318 23.94 23.04 10.18
CA ASN A 318 22.93 22.15 10.76
C ASN A 318 23.48 21.07 11.70
N GLY A 319 24.73 21.18 12.19
CA GLY A 319 25.26 20.44 13.35
C GLY A 319 25.13 18.90 13.34
N GLY A 320 24.82 18.30 12.19
CA GLY A 320 23.95 17.11 12.16
C GLY A 320 24.59 15.76 12.39
N SER A 321 25.92 15.65 12.43
CA SER A 321 26.63 14.37 12.64
C SER A 321 27.83 14.47 13.58
N LEU A 322 28.63 15.54 13.49
CA LEU A 322 29.79 15.75 14.35
C LEU A 322 29.40 15.93 15.83
N MET A 323 28.40 16.75 16.11
CA MET A 323 27.91 16.98 17.48
C MET A 323 27.39 15.67 18.09
N GLN A 324 26.67 14.86 17.31
CA GLN A 324 26.18 13.55 17.75
C GLN A 324 27.33 12.60 18.11
N ARG A 325 28.42 12.61 17.33
CA ARG A 325 29.63 11.82 17.61
C ARG A 325 30.33 12.30 18.87
N ILE A 326 30.53 13.62 19.05
CA ILE A 326 31.15 14.20 20.25
C ILE A 326 30.32 13.90 21.50
N GLN A 327 29.00 14.11 21.45
CA GLN A 327 28.09 13.79 22.57
C GLN A 327 28.16 12.30 22.93
N ARG A 328 28.20 11.41 21.93
CA ARG A 328 28.33 9.97 22.15
C ARG A 328 29.66 9.60 22.81
N LEU A 329 30.75 10.27 22.44
CA LEU A 329 32.07 10.04 23.02
C LEU A 329 32.21 10.59 24.45
N VAL A 330 31.61 11.75 24.74
CA VAL A 330 31.70 12.43 26.04
C VAL A 330 30.79 11.78 27.08
N ASN A 331 29.61 11.30 26.68
CA ASN A 331 28.61 10.75 27.61
C ASN A 331 28.83 9.27 28.00
N HIS A 332 29.99 8.67 27.72
CA HIS A 332 30.17 7.22 27.89
C HIS A 332 31.00 6.85 29.14
N ASP A 333 30.29 6.36 30.16
CA ASP A 333 30.86 5.53 31.25
C ASP A 333 31.01 4.05 30.82
N ALA A 334 32.10 3.46 31.30
CA ALA A 334 32.47 2.05 31.49
C ALA A 334 31.92 0.93 30.56
N ARG A 335 32.89 0.41 29.78
CA ARG A 335 33.05 -0.92 29.17
C ARG A 335 32.25 -2.08 29.78
N THR A 336 31.46 -2.77 28.94
CA THR A 336 31.12 -4.20 29.14
C THR A 336 31.09 -4.95 27.81
N HIS A 337 31.90 -6.02 27.69
CA HIS A 337 31.80 -7.02 26.64
C HIS A 337 30.45 -7.75 26.72
N SER A 338 29.57 -7.57 25.74
CA SER A 338 28.34 -8.39 25.64
C SER A 338 28.48 -9.42 24.53
N ARG A 339 28.22 -10.68 24.89
CA ARG A 339 28.38 -11.88 24.06
C ARG A 339 27.37 -11.93 22.91
N ARG A 340 27.92 -12.28 21.73
CA ARG A 340 27.36 -12.84 20.49
C ARG A 340 25.83 -12.78 20.27
N PRO A 341 25.32 -11.87 19.41
CA PRO A 341 23.91 -11.77 19.02
C PRO A 341 23.64 -12.45 17.67
N PHE A 342 24.15 -13.67 17.47
CA PHE A 342 23.87 -14.41 16.22
C PHE A 342 22.37 -14.80 16.09
N ALA A 343 21.62 -14.80 17.20
CA ALA A 343 20.18 -15.04 17.20
C ALA A 343 19.37 -13.94 16.47
N ALA A 344 19.82 -12.68 16.50
CA ALA A 344 19.11 -11.58 15.84
C ALA A 344 19.25 -11.63 14.30
N LEU A 345 20.39 -12.14 13.80
CA LEU A 345 20.60 -12.34 12.36
C LEU A 345 19.74 -13.51 11.84
N GLY A 346 19.57 -14.56 12.66
CA GLY A 346 18.74 -15.73 12.34
C GLY A 346 17.26 -15.38 12.18
N ILE A 347 16.72 -14.48 13.00
CA ILE A 347 15.32 -14.05 12.91
C ILE A 347 15.06 -13.23 11.65
N VAL A 348 15.98 -12.34 11.26
CA VAL A 348 15.86 -11.57 10.00
C VAL A 348 15.95 -12.50 8.79
N PHE A 349 16.89 -13.46 8.78
CA PHE A 349 16.99 -14.45 7.71
C PHE A 349 15.79 -15.40 7.67
N ALA A 350 15.23 -15.81 8.82
CA ALA A 350 14.05 -16.67 8.89
C ALA A 350 12.77 -15.97 8.45
N LEU A 351 12.59 -14.68 8.79
CA LEU A 351 11.47 -13.86 8.31
C LEU A 351 11.59 -13.60 6.80
N LEU A 352 12.81 -13.45 6.30
CA LEU A 352 13.04 -13.31 4.86
C LEU A 352 12.83 -14.60 4.08
N PHE A 353 13.33 -15.73 4.59
CA PHE A 353 13.06 -17.04 4.00
C PHE A 353 11.58 -17.39 4.10
N GLY A 354 10.90 -16.97 5.17
CA GLY A 354 9.44 -17.05 5.31
C GLY A 354 8.70 -16.24 4.24
N ALA A 355 9.14 -15.01 3.97
CA ALA A 355 8.55 -14.16 2.92
C ALA A 355 8.81 -14.70 1.49
N LEU A 356 10.02 -15.19 1.21
CA LEU A 356 10.37 -15.82 -0.07
C LEU A 356 9.69 -17.19 -0.26
N ALA A 357 9.53 -17.98 0.80
CA ALA A 357 8.77 -19.22 0.79
C ALA A 357 7.26 -18.96 0.62
N ALA A 358 6.74 -17.90 1.24
CA ALA A 358 5.35 -17.44 1.09
C ALA A 358 5.05 -17.06 -0.38
N GLN A 359 6.04 -16.46 -1.07
CA GLN A 359 5.92 -16.10 -2.48
C GLN A 359 5.90 -17.32 -3.42
N ARG A 360 6.54 -18.44 -3.02
CA ARG A 360 6.40 -19.74 -3.70
C ARG A 360 5.11 -20.47 -3.34
N THR A 361 4.61 -20.38 -2.11
CA THR A 361 3.32 -20.98 -1.75
C THR A 361 2.14 -20.22 -2.35
N LEU A 362 2.23 -18.91 -2.56
CA LEU A 362 1.16 -18.13 -3.21
C LEU A 362 1.14 -18.30 -4.74
N THR A 363 2.25 -18.72 -5.35
CA THR A 363 2.31 -19.05 -6.80
C THR A 363 2.18 -20.54 -7.08
N SER A 364 2.36 -21.40 -6.09
CA SER A 364 2.22 -22.87 -6.20
C SER A 364 0.95 -23.42 -5.52
N ALA A 365 0.18 -22.59 -4.80
CA ALA A 365 -1.15 -22.95 -4.29
C ALA A 365 -2.24 -22.96 -5.38
N GLU A 366 -1.98 -22.40 -6.57
CA GLU A 366 -2.69 -22.77 -7.79
C GLU A 366 -2.06 -24.03 -8.40
N ALA A 367 -2.28 -25.18 -7.76
CA ALA A 367 -2.31 -26.53 -8.35
C ALA A 367 -1.96 -27.61 -7.31
N LYS A 368 -2.88 -27.86 -6.38
CA LYS A 368 -3.09 -29.23 -5.90
C LYS A 368 -4.55 -29.42 -5.50
N PRO A 369 -5.34 -30.21 -6.24
CA PRO A 369 -6.74 -30.44 -5.90
C PRO A 369 -6.77 -31.31 -4.65
N SER A 370 -7.14 -30.71 -3.52
CA SER A 370 -7.50 -31.49 -2.34
C SER A 370 -9.00 -31.73 -2.38
N GLY A 371 -9.35 -32.99 -2.65
CA GLY A 371 -10.52 -33.70 -2.16
C GLY A 371 -11.87 -33.03 -2.34
N HIS A 372 -12.62 -33.48 -3.36
CA HIS A 372 -14.07 -33.61 -3.37
C HIS A 372 -14.84 -32.54 -2.57
N ALA A 373 -14.69 -31.27 -2.94
CA ALA A 373 -15.84 -30.38 -2.94
C ALA A 373 -16.43 -30.49 -4.33
N THR A 374 -17.67 -30.99 -4.39
CA THR A 374 -18.54 -30.96 -5.57
C THR A 374 -18.28 -29.67 -6.32
N ALA A 375 -18.00 -29.75 -7.62
CA ALA A 375 -17.91 -28.59 -8.49
C ALA A 375 -19.27 -27.87 -8.46
N ALA A 376 -19.46 -27.02 -7.45
CA ALA A 376 -20.54 -26.08 -7.41
C ALA A 376 -20.22 -25.06 -8.49
N ALA A 377 -21.24 -24.75 -9.30
CA ALA A 377 -21.21 -23.66 -10.26
C ALA A 377 -20.53 -22.42 -9.66
N PRO A 378 -19.88 -21.56 -10.47
CA PRO A 378 -19.33 -20.30 -9.98
C PRO A 378 -20.38 -19.61 -9.10
N PRO A 379 -20.03 -19.18 -7.87
CA PRO A 379 -21.02 -18.65 -6.95
C PRO A 379 -21.71 -17.46 -7.62
N ARG A 380 -23.03 -17.51 -7.67
CA ARG A 380 -23.85 -16.43 -8.22
C ARG A 380 -23.59 -15.21 -7.35
N ARG A 381 -23.02 -14.14 -7.92
CA ARG A 381 -22.82 -12.89 -7.18
C ARG A 381 -24.19 -12.30 -6.92
N GLU A 382 -24.47 -11.96 -5.68
CA GLU A 382 -25.78 -11.47 -5.26
C GLU A 382 -25.61 -10.14 -4.55
N VAL A 383 -26.55 -9.23 -4.76
CA VAL A 383 -26.53 -7.91 -4.12
C VAL A 383 -27.94 -7.50 -3.70
N ALA A 384 -28.07 -7.12 -2.43
CA ALA A 384 -29.24 -6.42 -1.91
C ALA A 384 -29.01 -4.91 -1.99
N VAL A 385 -30.01 -4.18 -2.48
CA VAL A 385 -29.95 -2.72 -2.62
C VAL A 385 -30.73 -2.07 -1.48
N THR A 386 -30.12 -1.12 -0.81
CA THR A 386 -30.74 -0.35 0.27
C THR A 386 -30.53 1.15 0.06
N PHE A 387 -31.45 1.95 0.58
CA PHE A 387 -31.38 3.39 0.52
C PHE A 387 -31.43 3.98 1.93
N VAL A 388 -30.44 4.80 2.30
CA VAL A 388 -30.41 5.56 3.55
C VAL A 388 -30.82 7.01 3.33
N ASN A 389 -31.15 7.71 4.42
CA ASN A 389 -31.74 9.05 4.41
C ASN A 389 -33.01 9.13 3.54
N PHE A 390 -33.77 8.04 3.44
CA PHE A 390 -34.93 7.92 2.55
C PHE A 390 -36.10 8.81 3.02
N PRO A 391 -36.84 9.50 2.13
CA PRO A 391 -36.77 9.49 0.66
C PRO A 391 -35.78 10.51 0.07
N GLY A 392 -34.86 11.06 0.87
CA GLY A 392 -33.80 11.97 0.44
C GLY A 392 -34.00 13.41 0.94
N HIS A 393 -32.91 14.19 0.86
CA HIS A 393 -32.89 15.63 1.19
C HIS A 393 -33.37 16.50 0.03
N VAL A 394 -34.50 16.14 -0.60
CA VAL A 394 -35.15 16.94 -1.64
C VAL A 394 -36.32 17.72 -1.04
N TYR A 395 -36.25 19.04 -1.06
CA TYR A 395 -37.22 19.91 -0.38
C TYR A 395 -38.41 20.28 -1.28
N ASP A 396 -38.21 20.36 -2.59
CA ASP A 396 -39.30 20.61 -3.52
C ASP A 396 -40.14 19.34 -3.75
N ALA A 397 -41.45 19.43 -3.49
CA ALA A 397 -42.40 18.32 -3.63
C ALA A 397 -42.48 17.75 -5.06
N ARG A 398 -42.34 18.58 -6.09
CA ARG A 398 -42.37 18.13 -7.50
C ARG A 398 -41.09 17.40 -7.86
N ILE A 399 -39.93 17.93 -7.46
CA ILE A 399 -38.64 17.27 -7.66
C ILE A 399 -38.62 15.91 -6.95
N LEU A 400 -39.11 15.85 -5.70
CA LEU A 400 -39.22 14.60 -4.94
C LEU A 400 -40.11 13.58 -5.67
N SER A 401 -41.28 14.01 -6.14
CA SER A 401 -42.21 13.14 -6.87
C SER A 401 -41.61 12.63 -8.19
N ASN A 402 -40.89 13.48 -8.92
CA ASN A 402 -40.21 13.10 -10.16
C ASN A 402 -39.07 12.10 -9.90
N MET A 403 -38.25 12.40 -8.89
CA MET A 403 -37.16 11.54 -8.44
C MET A 403 -37.70 10.16 -8.03
N MET A 404 -38.76 10.12 -7.21
CA MET A 404 -39.36 8.87 -6.74
C MET A 404 -39.93 8.05 -7.90
N ARG A 405 -40.70 8.67 -8.81
CA ARG A 405 -41.23 7.98 -10.00
C ARG A 405 -40.13 7.37 -10.85
N ARG A 406 -39.03 8.10 -11.07
CA ARG A 406 -37.89 7.60 -11.86
C ARG A 406 -37.19 6.45 -11.15
N LEU A 407 -36.88 6.61 -9.86
CA LEU A 407 -36.23 5.57 -9.06
C LEU A 407 -37.06 4.27 -9.05
N LEU A 408 -38.36 4.36 -8.77
CA LEU A 408 -39.28 3.21 -8.78
C LEU A 408 -39.36 2.56 -10.17
N GLY A 409 -39.39 3.36 -11.24
CA GLY A 409 -39.34 2.86 -12.62
C GLY A 409 -38.08 2.05 -12.89
N SER A 410 -36.91 2.57 -12.51
CA SER A 410 -35.62 1.92 -12.69
C SER A 410 -35.45 0.67 -11.82
N LEU A 411 -35.94 0.68 -10.57
CA LEU A 411 -35.95 -0.51 -9.70
C LEU A 411 -36.83 -1.61 -10.28
N LYS A 412 -38.04 -1.26 -10.73
CA LYS A 412 -38.97 -2.20 -11.38
C LYS A 412 -38.39 -2.77 -12.67
N ALA A 413 -37.76 -1.95 -13.52
CA ALA A 413 -37.13 -2.39 -14.76
C ALA A 413 -35.97 -3.39 -14.54
N ASN A 414 -35.38 -3.38 -13.33
CA ASN A 414 -34.28 -4.25 -12.96
C ASN A 414 -34.65 -5.37 -11.98
N ASP A 415 -35.95 -5.53 -11.67
CA ASP A 415 -36.49 -6.50 -10.71
C ASP A 415 -35.83 -6.40 -9.32
N VAL A 416 -35.61 -5.17 -8.86
CA VAL A 416 -34.95 -4.89 -7.59
C VAL A 416 -35.97 -4.64 -6.50
N ARG A 417 -35.90 -5.43 -5.42
CA ARG A 417 -36.68 -5.19 -4.21
C ARG A 417 -35.78 -4.62 -3.12
N ALA A 418 -35.90 -3.33 -2.87
CA ALA A 418 -35.04 -2.58 -1.96
C ALA A 418 -35.69 -2.30 -0.58
N VAL A 419 -34.87 -1.87 0.37
CA VAL A 419 -35.29 -1.32 1.67
C VAL A 419 -34.90 0.16 1.75
N GLY A 420 -35.85 1.03 2.08
CA GLY A 420 -35.62 2.46 2.31
C GLY A 420 -35.61 2.77 3.81
N PHE A 421 -34.47 3.18 4.33
CA PHE A 421 -34.23 3.55 5.73
C PHE A 421 -34.56 5.03 5.93
N VAL A 422 -35.54 5.31 6.80
CA VAL A 422 -36.16 6.63 6.93
C VAL A 422 -35.78 7.28 8.26
N ASN A 423 -35.45 8.57 8.19
CA ASN A 423 -35.40 9.44 9.37
C ASN A 423 -36.74 10.15 9.53
N GLU A 424 -37.59 9.67 10.44
CA GLU A 424 -39.00 10.10 10.50
C GLU A 424 -39.17 11.60 10.75
N ALA A 425 -38.27 12.25 11.51
CA ALA A 425 -38.36 13.68 11.76
C ALA A 425 -38.25 14.52 10.47
N THR A 426 -37.60 13.99 9.43
CA THR A 426 -37.48 14.68 8.14
C THR A 426 -38.79 14.73 7.34
N LEU A 427 -39.81 13.97 7.75
CA LEU A 427 -41.13 13.96 7.14
C LEU A 427 -41.99 15.14 7.61
N TYR A 428 -41.75 15.65 8.82
CA TYR A 428 -42.50 16.74 9.43
C TYR A 428 -41.83 18.08 9.13
N ARG A 429 -42.33 18.84 8.14
CA ARG A 429 -41.81 20.16 7.77
C ARG A 429 -42.92 21.21 7.69
N GLU A 430 -42.52 22.47 7.86
CA GLU A 430 -43.42 23.61 7.82
C GLU A 430 -44.01 23.80 6.41
N GLY A 431 -45.35 23.74 6.29
CA GLY A 431 -46.06 23.77 5.02
C GLY A 431 -46.55 22.38 4.61
N GLY A 432 -47.82 22.06 4.87
CA GLY A 432 -48.38 20.70 4.77
C GLY A 432 -48.17 19.97 3.44
N ALA A 433 -48.01 20.69 2.32
CA ALA A 433 -47.78 20.10 1.00
C ALA A 433 -46.46 19.30 0.89
N GLU A 434 -45.38 19.74 1.56
CA GLU A 434 -44.10 19.01 1.54
C GLU A 434 -44.18 17.71 2.34
N GLN A 435 -44.83 17.76 3.50
CA GLN A 435 -45.09 16.59 4.34
C GLN A 435 -45.96 15.57 3.58
N GLU A 436 -47.03 16.03 2.93
CA GLU A 436 -47.91 15.17 2.12
C GLU A 436 -47.13 14.47 1.00
N ALA A 437 -46.27 15.20 0.27
CA ALA A 437 -45.46 14.63 -0.81
C ALA A 437 -44.47 13.58 -0.30
N ARG A 438 -43.84 13.81 0.85
CA ARG A 438 -42.91 12.85 1.48
C ARG A 438 -43.63 11.58 1.92
N VAL A 439 -44.78 11.71 2.59
CA VAL A 439 -45.59 10.55 3.00
C VAL A 439 -46.14 9.81 1.77
N ALA A 440 -46.54 10.52 0.72
CA ALA A 440 -46.97 9.91 -0.54
C ALA A 440 -45.83 9.10 -1.18
N ALA A 441 -44.60 9.63 -1.20
CA ALA A 441 -43.44 8.90 -1.72
C ALA A 441 -43.17 7.59 -0.95
N LEU A 442 -43.36 7.57 0.38
CA LEU A 442 -43.25 6.34 1.18
C LEU A 442 -44.38 5.34 0.85
N ARG A 443 -45.61 5.82 0.62
CA ARG A 443 -46.73 4.97 0.22
C ARG A 443 -46.52 4.38 -1.18
N ASP A 444 -46.00 5.16 -2.12
CA ASP A 444 -45.66 4.70 -3.47
C ASP A 444 -44.55 3.65 -3.42
N TRP A 445 -43.54 3.85 -2.57
CA TRP A 445 -42.47 2.88 -2.32
C TRP A 445 -43.00 1.53 -1.82
N LEU A 446 -43.87 1.55 -0.80
CA LEU A 446 -44.53 0.34 -0.30
C LEU A 446 -45.46 -0.29 -1.34
N ALA A 447 -46.18 0.53 -2.13
CA ALA A 447 -47.07 0.06 -3.19
C ALA A 447 -46.30 -0.65 -4.32
N ALA A 448 -45.06 -0.24 -4.57
CA ALA A 448 -44.14 -0.90 -5.51
C ALA A 448 -43.54 -2.21 -4.95
N GLY A 449 -43.86 -2.59 -3.70
CA GLY A 449 -43.44 -3.83 -3.08
C GLY A 449 -42.11 -3.73 -2.32
N HIS A 450 -41.52 -2.55 -2.21
CA HIS A 450 -40.32 -2.33 -1.41
C HIS A 450 -40.64 -2.22 0.09
N GLU A 451 -39.63 -2.27 0.95
CA GLU A 451 -39.81 -2.19 2.41
C GLU A 451 -39.27 -0.88 2.99
N LEU A 452 -39.76 -0.51 4.16
CA LEU A 452 -39.24 0.60 4.95
C LEU A 452 -38.44 0.07 6.14
N GLY A 453 -37.33 0.75 6.44
CA GLY A 453 -36.49 0.54 7.62
C GLY A 453 -36.42 1.80 8.47
N ASN A 454 -36.07 1.63 9.74
CA ASN A 454 -35.89 2.73 10.69
C ASN A 454 -34.41 3.17 10.71
N GLU A 455 -34.15 4.47 10.62
CA GLU A 455 -32.82 5.09 10.75
C GLU A 455 -32.81 6.18 11.83
N THR A 456 -33.53 5.94 12.92
CA THR A 456 -33.84 6.90 14.01
C THR A 456 -34.69 8.09 13.55
N ALA A 457 -35.30 8.86 14.46
CA ALA A 457 -36.07 10.03 14.04
C ALA A 457 -35.15 11.14 13.49
N HIS A 458 -34.04 11.44 14.17
CA HIS A 458 -33.22 12.62 13.90
C HIS A 458 -31.86 12.32 13.26
N HIS A 459 -31.65 11.09 12.76
CA HIS A 459 -30.37 10.64 12.21
C HIS A 459 -29.25 10.76 13.27
N THR A 460 -29.57 10.39 14.51
CA THR A 460 -28.71 10.58 15.68
C THR A 460 -27.57 9.58 15.70
N ARG A 461 -26.37 10.03 16.06
CA ARG A 461 -25.19 9.18 16.15
C ARG A 461 -25.03 8.60 17.55
N LEU A 462 -24.91 7.27 17.67
CA LEU A 462 -24.78 6.61 18.97
C LEU A 462 -23.48 6.98 19.72
N TYR A 463 -22.36 7.20 19.03
CA TYR A 463 -21.09 7.59 19.68
C TYR A 463 -21.20 8.87 20.52
N ASP A 464 -22.01 9.84 20.08
CA ASP A 464 -22.13 11.16 20.69
C ASP A 464 -23.34 11.28 21.64
N THR A 465 -24.10 10.20 21.84
CA THR A 465 -25.42 10.22 22.47
C THR A 465 -25.50 9.17 23.59
N SER A 466 -26.27 9.45 24.64
CA SER A 466 -26.54 8.44 25.67
C SER A 466 -27.35 7.28 25.07
N VAL A 467 -27.24 6.09 25.67
CA VAL A 467 -28.03 4.92 25.24
C VAL A 467 -29.53 5.22 25.33
N GLU A 468 -29.97 5.84 26.43
CA GLU A 468 -31.38 6.19 26.66
C GLU A 468 -31.93 7.16 25.60
N ASP A 469 -31.19 8.24 25.31
CA ASP A 469 -31.60 9.22 24.29
C ASP A 469 -31.62 8.58 22.89
N PHE A 470 -30.64 7.71 22.59
CA PHE A 470 -30.61 6.99 21.32
C PHE A 470 -31.80 6.03 21.18
N GLU A 471 -32.11 5.24 22.21
CA GLU A 471 -33.29 4.37 22.24
C GLU A 471 -34.60 5.15 22.05
N ALA A 472 -34.73 6.32 22.68
CA ALA A 472 -35.86 7.22 22.48
C ALA A 472 -35.95 7.72 21.03
N ASP A 473 -34.81 8.03 20.40
CA ASP A 473 -34.76 8.46 19.00
C ASP A 473 -35.11 7.33 18.02
N VAL A 474 -34.70 6.09 18.33
CA VAL A 474 -35.14 4.89 17.59
C VAL A 474 -36.65 4.73 17.64
N VAL A 475 -37.26 4.85 18.84
CA VAL A 475 -38.73 4.75 19.00
C VAL A 475 -39.45 5.89 18.29
N GLY A 476 -38.88 7.09 18.32
CA GLY A 476 -39.40 8.23 17.57
C GLY A 476 -39.42 7.98 16.07
N GLY A 477 -38.43 7.26 15.55
CA GLY A 477 -38.24 6.96 14.13
C GLY A 477 -39.18 5.91 13.54
N ASP A 478 -40.07 5.32 14.35
CA ASP A 478 -40.94 4.22 13.92
C ASP A 478 -42.44 4.53 13.95
N ARG A 479 -42.85 5.67 14.50
CA ARG A 479 -44.26 5.96 14.85
C ARG A 479 -45.15 6.01 13.61
N LEU A 480 -44.72 6.70 12.56
CA LEU A 480 -45.42 6.76 11.28
C LEU A 480 -45.04 5.58 10.39
N LEU A 481 -43.78 5.14 10.40
CA LEU A 481 -43.32 4.05 9.55
C LEU A 481 -44.09 2.75 9.82
N SER A 482 -44.28 2.39 11.09
CA SER A 482 -45.06 1.20 11.46
C SER A 482 -46.52 1.29 11.03
N LYS A 483 -47.14 2.48 11.06
CA LYS A 483 -48.50 2.68 10.54
C LYS A 483 -48.56 2.48 9.04
N LEU A 484 -47.65 3.11 8.28
CA LEU A 484 -47.60 2.99 6.82
C LEU A 484 -47.31 1.55 6.37
N ALA A 485 -46.40 0.86 7.04
CA ALA A 485 -46.12 -0.55 6.76
C ALA A 485 -47.37 -1.43 7.04
N ALA A 486 -48.07 -1.19 8.15
CA ALA A 486 -49.29 -1.92 8.51
C ALA A 486 -50.45 -1.70 7.53
N GLU A 487 -50.58 -0.52 6.91
CA GLU A 487 -51.55 -0.24 5.84
C GLU A 487 -51.43 -1.24 4.66
N ARG A 488 -50.26 -1.85 4.47
CA ARG A 488 -49.96 -2.87 3.44
C ARG A 488 -49.77 -4.27 3.99
N GLY A 489 -50.11 -4.51 5.26
CA GLY A 489 -49.91 -5.81 5.93
C GLY A 489 -48.46 -6.16 6.22
N GLY A 490 -47.55 -5.17 6.17
CA GLY A 490 -46.13 -5.32 6.49
C GLY A 490 -45.80 -4.83 7.90
N ARG A 491 -44.52 -4.92 8.26
CA ARG A 491 -43.95 -4.35 9.49
C ARG A 491 -42.57 -3.76 9.20
N VAL A 492 -42.18 -2.72 9.94
CA VAL A 492 -40.81 -2.21 9.92
C VAL A 492 -39.96 -3.17 10.74
N ARG A 493 -39.01 -3.84 10.08
CA ARG A 493 -38.19 -4.89 10.71
C ARG A 493 -36.70 -4.72 10.51
N TYR A 494 -36.27 -3.66 9.84
CA TYR A 494 -34.86 -3.36 9.64
C TYR A 494 -34.49 -2.05 10.32
N PHE A 495 -33.29 -2.00 10.90
CA PHE A 495 -32.72 -0.82 11.53
C PHE A 495 -31.34 -0.53 10.96
N SER A 496 -31.12 0.70 10.51
CA SER A 496 -29.80 1.18 10.07
C SER A 496 -29.26 2.16 11.10
N TYR A 497 -28.03 1.95 11.55
CA TYR A 497 -27.34 2.92 12.41
C TYR A 497 -27.00 4.15 11.59
N PRO A 498 -27.41 5.36 12.01
CA PRO A 498 -26.94 6.59 11.38
C PRO A 498 -25.42 6.65 11.37
N TYR A 499 -24.86 7.05 10.23
CA TYR A 499 -23.41 7.05 9.98
C TYR A 499 -22.74 5.68 10.13
N LEU A 500 -23.47 4.56 10.10
CA LEU A 500 -22.93 3.23 10.43
C LEU A 500 -22.18 3.20 11.78
N ASN A 501 -22.58 4.02 12.75
CA ASN A 501 -21.86 4.10 14.01
C ASN A 501 -22.57 3.32 15.13
N THR A 502 -21.90 2.32 15.69
CA THR A 502 -22.43 1.40 16.71
C THR A 502 -22.08 1.80 18.15
N GLY A 503 -21.59 3.02 18.36
CA GLY A 503 -21.34 3.56 19.70
C GLY A 503 -19.89 3.52 20.16
N ALA A 504 -19.66 4.15 21.31
CA ALA A 504 -18.33 4.40 21.86
C ALA A 504 -17.75 3.23 22.66
N THR A 505 -18.60 2.41 23.29
CA THR A 505 -18.17 1.30 24.15
C THR A 505 -18.92 0.00 23.84
N PRO A 506 -18.32 -1.17 24.12
CA PRO A 506 -18.99 -2.47 23.93
C PRO A 506 -20.31 -2.58 24.70
N GLU A 507 -20.39 -1.98 25.89
CA GLU A 507 -21.59 -2.01 26.74
C GLU A 507 -22.73 -1.21 26.11
N ALA A 508 -22.43 -0.01 25.58
CA ALA A 508 -23.42 0.83 24.90
C ALA A 508 -23.94 0.14 23.64
N LYS A 509 -23.03 -0.46 22.85
CA LYS A 509 -23.39 -1.27 21.67
C LYS A 509 -24.32 -2.42 22.05
N ALA A 510 -23.90 -3.25 23.02
CA ALA A 510 -24.67 -4.42 23.45
C ALA A 510 -26.05 -4.05 24.01
N ALA A 511 -26.16 -2.93 24.74
CA ALA A 511 -27.43 -2.42 25.25
C ALA A 511 -28.39 -2.07 24.11
N VAL A 512 -27.91 -1.30 23.12
CA VAL A 512 -28.73 -0.90 21.96
C VAL A 512 -29.08 -2.10 21.08
N GLU A 513 -28.15 -3.02 20.81
CA GLU A 513 -28.43 -4.23 20.03
C GLU A 513 -29.48 -5.12 20.70
N LYS A 514 -29.39 -5.27 22.04
CA LYS A 514 -30.42 -5.96 22.83
C LYS A 514 -31.77 -5.27 22.68
N PHE A 515 -31.83 -3.96 22.89
CA PHE A 515 -33.04 -3.16 22.74
C PHE A 515 -33.68 -3.31 21.34
N LEU A 516 -32.87 -3.23 20.28
CA LEU A 516 -33.32 -3.43 18.90
C LEU A 516 -33.90 -4.83 18.69
N SER A 517 -33.23 -5.86 19.23
CA SER A 517 -33.68 -7.24 19.12
C SER A 517 -34.99 -7.51 19.85
N GLU A 518 -35.19 -6.95 21.04
CA GLU A 518 -36.44 -7.06 21.83
C GLU A 518 -37.63 -6.42 21.10
N ARG A 519 -37.36 -5.47 20.22
CA ARG A 519 -38.36 -4.84 19.34
C ARG A 519 -38.53 -5.54 18.00
N GLY A 520 -37.77 -6.60 17.74
CA GLY A 520 -37.87 -7.40 16.53
C GLY A 520 -37.22 -6.76 15.29
N TYR A 521 -36.30 -5.80 15.50
CA TYR A 521 -35.46 -5.26 14.43
C TYR A 521 -34.32 -6.20 14.08
N ARG A 522 -33.96 -6.19 12.80
CA ARG A 522 -32.72 -6.74 12.26
C ARG A 522 -31.82 -5.59 11.85
N ILE A 523 -30.57 -5.65 12.27
CA ILE A 523 -29.60 -4.61 11.93
C ILE A 523 -29.26 -4.71 10.45
N HIS A 524 -29.16 -3.57 9.79
CA HIS A 524 -28.75 -3.40 8.41
C HIS A 524 -27.23 -3.60 8.27
N PRO A 525 -26.75 -4.73 7.74
CA PRO A 525 -25.33 -5.06 7.75
C PRO A 525 -24.67 -4.64 6.44
N VAL A 526 -24.33 -3.36 6.31
CA VAL A 526 -23.76 -2.79 5.07
C VAL A 526 -22.39 -3.38 4.78
N THR A 527 -22.22 -4.01 3.62
CA THR A 527 -20.93 -4.55 3.18
C THR A 527 -20.32 -3.78 2.02
N VAL A 528 -21.11 -2.97 1.29
CA VAL A 528 -20.63 -2.02 0.30
C VAL A 528 -21.10 -0.64 0.69
N ASP A 529 -20.21 0.09 1.36
CA ASP A 529 -20.37 1.52 1.66
C ASP A 529 -19.65 2.39 0.63
N SER A 530 -20.11 3.60 0.39
CA SER A 530 -19.51 4.53 -0.56
C SER A 530 -19.78 5.99 -0.19
N MET A 531 -19.01 6.91 -0.76
CA MET A 531 -19.27 8.36 -0.60
C MET A 531 -20.28 8.88 -1.62
N ASP A 532 -21.30 8.10 -1.97
CA ASP A 532 -22.28 8.49 -2.98
C ASP A 532 -23.09 9.75 -2.60
N TRP A 533 -23.23 10.02 -1.30
CA TRP A 533 -23.80 11.25 -0.76
C TRP A 533 -23.05 12.50 -1.24
N LEU A 534 -21.72 12.43 -1.39
CA LEU A 534 -20.89 13.54 -1.86
C LEU A 534 -21.15 13.81 -3.35
N PHE A 535 -21.22 12.75 -4.15
CA PHE A 535 -21.62 12.85 -5.56
C PHE A 535 -23.04 13.39 -5.69
N ASN A 536 -23.98 12.93 -4.85
CA ASN A 536 -25.36 13.37 -4.88
C ASN A 536 -25.50 14.87 -4.59
N ARG A 537 -24.69 15.39 -3.64
CA ARG A 537 -24.60 16.82 -3.35
C ARG A 537 -24.02 17.61 -4.53
N ALA A 538 -22.87 17.20 -5.08
CA ALA A 538 -22.26 17.84 -6.24
C ALA A 538 -23.18 17.83 -7.47
N TYR A 539 -23.93 16.74 -7.66
CA TYR A 539 -24.88 16.59 -8.75
C TYR A 539 -26.08 17.52 -8.57
N ALA A 540 -26.65 17.62 -7.37
CA ALA A 540 -27.73 18.56 -7.08
C ALA A 540 -27.30 20.02 -7.32
N ASP A 541 -26.06 20.37 -6.96
CA ASP A 541 -25.51 21.71 -7.20
C ASP A 541 -25.27 22.00 -8.68
N ALA A 542 -24.91 20.97 -9.48
CA ALA A 542 -24.81 21.11 -10.94
C ALA A 542 -26.19 21.36 -11.56
N LEU A 543 -27.22 20.61 -11.14
CA LEU A 543 -28.59 20.81 -11.60
C LEU A 543 -29.14 22.19 -11.21
N THR A 544 -28.82 22.67 -9.99
CA THR A 544 -29.25 24.00 -9.53
C THR A 544 -28.64 25.13 -10.36
N ARG A 545 -27.49 24.88 -11.01
CA ARG A 545 -26.81 25.84 -11.89
C ARG A 545 -27.16 25.64 -13.38
N ASP A 546 -28.10 24.73 -13.68
CA ASP A 546 -28.43 24.31 -15.05
C ASP A 546 -27.20 23.85 -15.87
N ASP A 547 -26.18 23.29 -15.20
CA ASP A 547 -24.94 22.83 -15.83
C ASP A 547 -25.04 21.35 -16.23
N GLU A 548 -25.71 21.11 -17.36
CA GLU A 548 -25.95 19.76 -17.91
C GLU A 548 -24.64 19.02 -18.24
N ALA A 549 -23.60 19.74 -18.64
CA ALA A 549 -22.30 19.14 -18.95
C ALA A 549 -21.62 18.61 -17.69
N ALA A 550 -21.60 19.40 -16.61
CA ALA A 550 -21.10 18.95 -15.32
C ALA A 550 -21.95 17.81 -14.76
N ALA A 551 -23.28 17.91 -14.85
CA ALA A 551 -24.20 16.86 -14.43
C ALA A 551 -23.91 15.53 -15.17
N ALA A 552 -23.77 15.55 -16.50
CA ALA A 552 -23.43 14.36 -17.29
C ALA A 552 -22.06 13.77 -16.90
N SER A 553 -21.04 14.61 -16.71
CA SER A 553 -19.71 14.17 -16.27
C SER A 553 -19.76 13.50 -14.89
N LEU A 554 -20.48 14.09 -13.93
CA LEU A 554 -20.63 13.57 -12.58
C LEU A 554 -21.29 12.20 -12.56
N ARG A 555 -22.30 11.95 -13.42
CA ARG A 555 -22.94 10.63 -13.52
C ARG A 555 -21.96 9.55 -14.01
N ALA A 556 -21.22 9.83 -15.08
CA ALA A 556 -20.25 8.89 -15.63
C ALA A 556 -19.14 8.56 -14.62
N GLU A 557 -18.63 9.60 -13.95
CA GLU A 557 -17.61 9.49 -12.93
C GLU A 557 -18.11 8.75 -11.68
N TYR A 558 -19.37 8.97 -11.28
CA TYR A 558 -20.03 8.26 -10.18
C TYR A 558 -20.13 6.76 -10.47
N VAL A 559 -20.60 6.35 -11.65
CA VAL A 559 -20.71 4.93 -12.01
C VAL A 559 -19.33 4.26 -12.01
N ALA A 560 -18.30 4.94 -12.54
CA ALA A 560 -16.92 4.45 -12.51
C ALA A 560 -16.34 4.39 -11.08
N TYR A 561 -16.71 5.31 -10.20
CA TYR A 561 -16.38 5.24 -8.78
C TYR A 561 -17.05 4.04 -8.11
N MET A 562 -18.35 3.83 -8.32
CA MET A 562 -19.07 2.68 -7.76
C MET A 562 -18.49 1.35 -8.24
N GLU A 563 -18.08 1.25 -9.51
CA GLU A 563 -17.41 0.05 -10.02
C GLU A 563 -16.10 -0.26 -9.28
N ARG A 564 -15.32 0.77 -8.93
CA ARG A 564 -14.11 0.64 -8.11
C ARG A 564 -14.43 0.25 -6.67
N MET A 565 -15.51 0.79 -6.09
CA MET A 565 -15.95 0.40 -4.74
C MET A 565 -16.37 -1.06 -4.69
N PHE A 566 -17.13 -1.55 -5.67
CA PHE A 566 -17.48 -2.97 -5.76
C PHE A 566 -16.23 -3.85 -5.90
N GLU A 567 -15.25 -3.44 -6.70
CA GLU A 567 -13.98 -4.17 -6.77
C GLU A 567 -13.24 -4.22 -5.42
N PHE A 568 -13.23 -3.12 -4.68
CA PHE A 568 -12.64 -3.07 -3.34
C PHE A 568 -13.31 -4.07 -2.40
N TYR A 569 -14.64 -4.04 -2.26
CA TYR A 569 -15.35 -4.92 -1.32
C TYR A 569 -15.44 -6.38 -1.77
N GLU A 570 -15.40 -6.65 -3.08
CA GLU A 570 -15.22 -8.01 -3.59
C GLU A 570 -13.88 -8.60 -3.15
N ASN A 571 -12.81 -7.82 -3.22
CA ASN A 571 -11.50 -8.25 -2.70
C ASN A 571 -11.52 -8.36 -1.18
N TYR A 572 -12.11 -7.37 -0.50
CA TYR A 572 -12.08 -7.33 0.95
C TYR A 572 -12.92 -8.43 1.59
N SER A 573 -14.07 -8.81 1.00
CA SER A 573 -14.84 -9.98 1.41
C SER A 573 -14.05 -11.28 1.29
N ARG A 574 -13.30 -11.48 0.19
CA ARG A 574 -12.40 -12.64 0.06
C ARG A 574 -11.32 -12.66 1.13
N GLU A 575 -10.75 -11.51 1.48
CA GLU A 575 -9.70 -11.44 2.49
C GLU A 575 -10.24 -11.67 3.91
N VAL A 576 -11.38 -11.08 4.24
CA VAL A 576 -11.96 -11.15 5.59
C VAL A 576 -12.72 -12.47 5.81
N VAL A 577 -13.50 -12.93 4.82
CA VAL A 577 -14.39 -14.09 4.96
C VAL A 577 -13.81 -15.36 4.31
N GLY A 578 -12.84 -15.22 3.39
CA GLY A 578 -12.25 -16.34 2.63
C GLY A 578 -12.96 -16.63 1.30
N ARG A 579 -14.06 -15.93 1.01
CA ARG A 579 -14.83 -16.02 -0.25
C ARG A 579 -15.63 -14.74 -0.47
N GLU A 580 -16.14 -14.56 -1.69
CA GLU A 580 -17.19 -13.56 -1.91
C GLU A 580 -18.48 -13.97 -1.19
N ILE A 581 -19.19 -12.97 -0.68
CA ILE A 581 -20.49 -13.11 -0.02
C ILE A 581 -21.53 -12.29 -0.79
N PRO A 582 -22.83 -12.61 -0.67
CA PRO A 582 -23.88 -11.69 -1.09
C PRO A 582 -23.65 -10.32 -0.46
N GLN A 583 -23.61 -9.27 -1.27
CA GLN A 583 -23.29 -7.92 -0.82
C GLN A 583 -24.56 -7.16 -0.41
N VAL A 584 -24.48 -6.31 0.61
CA VAL A 584 -25.51 -5.33 0.96
C VAL A 584 -24.99 -3.95 0.58
N LEU A 585 -25.54 -3.41 -0.50
CA LEU A 585 -25.21 -2.10 -1.05
C LEU A 585 -26.03 -1.02 -0.34
N MET A 586 -25.35 -0.05 0.24
CA MET A 586 -25.95 1.17 0.77
C MET A 586 -25.82 2.31 -0.23
N LEU A 587 -26.96 2.91 -0.59
CA LEU A 587 -27.04 4.11 -1.42
C LEU A 587 -27.75 5.22 -0.66
N THR A 588 -27.42 6.47 -0.96
CA THR A 588 -28.16 7.63 -0.47
C THR A 588 -29.37 7.90 -1.36
N ALA A 589 -30.55 8.04 -0.78
CA ALA A 589 -31.74 8.45 -1.54
C ALA A 589 -31.57 9.89 -2.07
N GLY A 590 -31.61 10.08 -3.38
CA GLY A 590 -31.40 11.39 -3.98
C GLY A 590 -31.53 11.42 -5.50
N VAL A 591 -31.45 12.62 -6.06
CA VAL A 591 -31.65 12.85 -7.50
C VAL A 591 -30.58 12.14 -8.33
N LEU A 592 -29.33 12.05 -7.84
CA LEU A 592 -28.27 11.30 -8.52
C LEU A 592 -28.64 9.83 -8.68
N ASN A 593 -28.98 9.14 -7.59
CA ASN A 593 -29.29 7.72 -7.65
C ASN A 593 -30.59 7.45 -8.42
N ALA A 594 -31.59 8.32 -8.33
CA ALA A 594 -32.75 8.24 -9.21
C ALA A 594 -32.40 8.39 -10.70
N HIS A 595 -31.35 9.15 -11.03
CA HIS A 595 -30.86 9.36 -12.40
C HIS A 595 -29.95 8.23 -12.89
N CYS A 596 -29.10 7.68 -12.02
CA CYS A 596 -28.04 6.74 -12.35
C CYS A 596 -28.37 5.27 -12.06
N PHE A 597 -29.49 4.95 -11.40
CA PHE A 597 -29.73 3.58 -10.95
C PHE A 597 -29.68 2.54 -12.08
N GLU A 598 -30.17 2.85 -13.27
CA GLU A 598 -30.08 1.93 -14.41
C GLU A 598 -28.65 1.68 -14.86
N ASP A 599 -27.80 2.72 -14.84
CA ASP A 599 -26.38 2.59 -15.17
C ASP A 599 -25.64 1.77 -14.10
N LEU A 600 -25.96 2.00 -12.82
CA LEU A 600 -25.48 1.19 -11.71
C LEU A 600 -25.93 -0.26 -11.85
N ALA A 601 -27.21 -0.49 -12.16
CA ALA A 601 -27.73 -1.84 -12.31
C ALA A 601 -27.13 -2.57 -13.52
N ALA A 602 -26.93 -1.86 -14.62
CA ALA A 602 -26.20 -2.39 -15.78
C ALA A 602 -24.75 -2.71 -15.43
N MET A 603 -24.08 -1.85 -14.66
CA MET A 603 -22.72 -2.11 -14.16
C MET A 603 -22.68 -3.37 -13.28
N LEU A 604 -23.59 -3.51 -12.31
CA LEU A 604 -23.66 -4.68 -11.43
C LEU A 604 -23.94 -5.97 -12.21
N LYS A 605 -24.88 -5.93 -13.16
CA LYS A 605 -25.17 -7.07 -14.06
C LYS A 605 -23.96 -7.46 -14.90
N ARG A 606 -23.22 -6.49 -15.46
CA ARG A 606 -21.95 -6.75 -16.18
C ARG A 606 -20.90 -7.38 -15.27
N ARG A 607 -20.88 -7.05 -13.98
CA ARG A 607 -20.01 -7.66 -12.96
C ARG A 607 -20.50 -9.03 -12.47
N GLY A 608 -21.61 -9.54 -13.02
CA GLY A 608 -22.18 -10.85 -12.71
C GLY A 608 -23.15 -10.88 -11.54
N TYR A 609 -23.56 -9.72 -11.00
CA TYR A 609 -24.50 -9.67 -9.89
C TYR A 609 -25.95 -9.91 -10.35
N SER A 610 -26.67 -10.72 -9.58
CA SER A 610 -28.13 -10.72 -9.52
C SER A 610 -28.62 -9.94 -8.31
N PHE A 611 -29.75 -9.27 -8.46
CA PHE A 611 -30.41 -8.59 -7.35
C PHE A 611 -31.17 -9.59 -6.49
N VAL A 612 -31.02 -9.45 -5.18
CA VAL A 612 -31.73 -10.24 -4.16
C VAL A 612 -32.30 -9.31 -3.11
N THR A 613 -33.25 -9.80 -2.31
CA THR A 613 -33.75 -9.07 -1.15
C THR A 613 -32.70 -9.01 -0.03
N LEU A 614 -32.84 -8.05 0.89
CA LEU A 614 -31.99 -7.98 2.07
C LEU A 614 -32.09 -9.25 2.93
N ASP A 615 -33.27 -9.86 3.02
CA ASP A 615 -33.50 -11.14 3.70
C ASP A 615 -32.75 -12.30 3.04
N GLU A 616 -32.62 -12.30 1.71
CA GLU A 616 -31.89 -13.35 0.98
C GLU A 616 -30.37 -13.17 1.13
N ALA A 617 -29.86 -11.96 0.97
CA ALA A 617 -28.43 -11.68 1.13
C ALA A 617 -27.93 -12.04 2.53
N THR A 618 -28.70 -11.72 3.57
CA THR A 618 -28.31 -11.91 4.97
C THR A 618 -28.51 -13.34 5.50
N ARG A 619 -28.98 -14.28 4.67
CA ARG A 619 -28.99 -15.73 5.01
C ARG A 619 -27.60 -16.35 4.98
N ASP A 620 -26.65 -15.72 4.29
CA ASP A 620 -25.27 -16.20 4.26
C ASP A 620 -24.67 -16.20 5.67
N GLU A 621 -24.00 -17.30 6.03
CA GLU A 621 -23.41 -17.51 7.37
C GLU A 621 -22.40 -16.42 7.76
N ALA A 622 -21.79 -15.73 6.79
CA ALA A 622 -20.89 -14.61 7.06
C ALA A 622 -21.57 -13.49 7.86
N TYR A 623 -22.88 -13.29 7.70
CA TYR A 623 -23.63 -12.28 8.45
C TYR A 623 -23.85 -12.64 9.93
N GLN A 624 -23.43 -13.82 10.36
CA GLN A 624 -23.39 -14.24 11.76
C GLN A 624 -22.00 -14.05 12.40
N LEU A 625 -21.02 -13.54 11.65
CA LEU A 625 -19.68 -13.27 12.19
C LEU A 625 -19.77 -12.19 13.29
N PRO A 626 -18.98 -12.34 14.37
CA PRO A 626 -18.99 -11.39 15.47
C PRO A 626 -18.49 -10.02 14.99
N ASP A 627 -19.19 -8.97 15.41
CA ASP A 627 -18.77 -7.59 15.26
C ASP A 627 -18.42 -7.03 16.66
N THR A 628 -17.13 -7.03 16.99
CA THR A 628 -16.61 -6.47 18.25
C THR A 628 -16.18 -5.01 18.12
N TYR A 629 -16.42 -4.37 16.96
CA TYR A 629 -15.97 -3.00 16.73
C TYR A 629 -16.82 -1.98 17.47
N THR A 630 -16.14 -1.05 18.13
CA THR A 630 -16.69 0.16 18.75
C THR A 630 -15.68 1.29 18.56
N GLY A 631 -16.15 2.49 18.24
CA GLY A 631 -15.24 3.59 17.96
C GLY A 631 -15.93 4.82 17.37
N SER A 632 -15.11 5.85 17.16
CA SER A 632 -15.54 7.14 16.62
C SER A 632 -15.69 7.15 15.11
N ASN A 633 -15.52 6.03 14.41
CA ASN A 633 -15.78 5.94 12.97
C ASN A 633 -17.04 5.11 12.75
N GLY A 634 -17.58 5.25 11.55
CA GLY A 634 -18.71 4.49 11.08
C GLY A 634 -18.26 3.71 9.87
N ASP A 635 -18.07 2.40 10.06
CA ASP A 635 -17.44 1.57 9.05
C ASP A 635 -18.40 0.44 8.63
N SER A 636 -18.21 -0.08 7.42
CA SER A 636 -18.91 -1.24 6.86
C SER A 636 -18.70 -2.50 7.70
N TRP A 637 -19.63 -3.46 7.60
CA TRP A 637 -19.55 -4.74 8.30
C TRP A 637 -18.29 -5.52 7.94
N LEU A 638 -17.83 -5.45 6.68
CA LEU A 638 -16.59 -6.10 6.27
C LEU A 638 -15.40 -5.54 7.05
N ALA A 639 -15.33 -4.22 7.21
CA ALA A 639 -14.27 -3.55 7.97
C ALA A 639 -14.30 -3.92 9.46
N ARG A 640 -15.50 -4.00 10.04
CA ARG A 640 -15.68 -4.40 11.44
C ARG A 640 -15.39 -5.87 11.71
N TRP A 641 -15.77 -6.76 10.80
CA TRP A 641 -15.41 -8.17 10.88
C TRP A 641 -13.90 -8.36 10.76
N ALA A 642 -13.23 -7.54 9.94
CA ALA A 642 -11.78 -7.53 9.84
C ALA A 642 -11.14 -7.19 11.21
N VAL A 643 -11.62 -6.11 11.87
CA VAL A 643 -11.18 -5.75 13.23
C VAL A 643 -11.40 -6.90 14.21
N SER A 644 -12.57 -7.53 14.16
CA SER A 644 -12.93 -8.67 15.03
C SER A 644 -12.04 -9.89 14.81
N LYS A 645 -11.43 -10.02 13.62
CA LYS A 645 -10.43 -11.05 13.28
C LYS A 645 -8.97 -10.61 13.52
N GLY A 646 -8.74 -9.42 14.09
CA GLY A 646 -7.40 -8.88 14.31
C GLY A 646 -6.70 -8.42 13.04
N MET A 647 -7.46 -8.15 11.98
CA MET A 647 -6.98 -7.59 10.71
C MET A 647 -7.05 -6.06 10.72
N GLU A 648 -6.38 -5.42 9.77
CA GLU A 648 -6.45 -3.98 9.59
C GLU A 648 -7.86 -3.53 9.18
N ASN A 649 -8.36 -2.49 9.85
CA ASN A 649 -9.59 -1.80 9.47
C ASN A 649 -9.33 -0.98 8.21
N ARG A 650 -9.93 -1.38 7.09
CA ARG A 650 -9.87 -0.64 5.83
C ARG A 650 -11.30 -0.46 5.35
N ASP A 651 -11.69 0.78 5.10
CA ASP A 651 -13.02 1.07 4.60
C ASP A 651 -12.97 2.22 3.59
N VAL A 652 -14.10 2.83 3.27
CA VAL A 652 -14.16 3.91 2.27
C VAL A 652 -13.22 5.06 2.64
N GLU A 653 -12.09 5.14 1.96
CA GLU A 653 -11.12 6.22 2.12
C GLU A 653 -11.33 7.32 1.06
N GLU A 654 -11.05 8.56 1.45
CA GLU A 654 -11.02 9.72 0.53
C GLU A 654 -10.09 9.48 -0.67
N ASP A 655 -9.09 8.60 -0.52
CA ASP A 655 -8.13 8.25 -1.56
C ASP A 655 -8.77 7.60 -2.79
N TYR A 656 -9.90 6.90 -2.63
CA TYR A 656 -10.65 6.30 -3.74
C TYR A 656 -11.51 7.30 -4.53
N LEU A 657 -11.76 8.50 -3.97
CA LEU A 657 -12.46 9.56 -4.69
C LEU A 657 -11.65 9.99 -5.92
N PRO A 658 -12.32 10.28 -7.04
CA PRO A 658 -11.65 10.93 -8.15
C PRO A 658 -11.27 12.38 -7.82
N ASP A 659 -10.32 12.95 -8.56
CA ASP A 659 -9.77 14.28 -8.30
C ASP A 659 -10.81 15.41 -8.38
N SER A 660 -11.88 15.22 -9.16
CA SER A 660 -13.01 16.16 -9.19
C SER A 660 -13.71 16.24 -7.83
N MET A 661 -13.97 15.08 -7.20
CA MET A 661 -14.65 14.99 -5.91
C MET A 661 -13.74 15.37 -4.75
N LYS A 662 -12.45 15.06 -4.82
CA LYS A 662 -11.47 15.58 -3.85
C LYS A 662 -11.45 17.10 -3.84
N ARG A 663 -11.47 17.74 -5.02
CA ARG A 663 -11.57 19.20 -5.14
C ARG A 663 -12.89 19.73 -4.63
N TYR A 664 -14.01 19.15 -5.07
CA TYR A 664 -15.34 19.57 -4.62
C TYR A 664 -15.48 19.48 -3.10
N MET A 665 -15.01 18.39 -2.48
CA MET A 665 -14.99 18.22 -1.03
C MET A 665 -14.11 19.26 -0.33
N ALA A 666 -12.94 19.58 -0.89
CA ALA A 666 -12.04 20.60 -0.34
C ALA A 666 -12.65 22.02 -0.42
N GLU A 667 -13.32 22.35 -1.52
CA GLU A 667 -14.01 23.64 -1.70
C GLU A 667 -15.16 23.81 -0.70
N HIS A 668 -15.90 22.73 -0.44
CA HIS A 668 -17.05 22.73 0.47
C HIS A 668 -16.68 22.35 1.92
N LYS A 669 -15.39 22.21 2.24
CA LYS A 669 -14.88 21.77 3.55
C LYS A 669 -15.48 22.55 4.74
N HIS A 670 -15.79 23.82 4.53
CA HIS A 670 -16.40 24.70 5.52
C HIS A 670 -17.87 24.36 5.83
N GLU A 671 -18.63 23.83 4.86
CA GLU A 671 -20.01 23.34 5.06
C GLU A 671 -20.02 22.09 5.94
N TRP A 672 -19.00 21.24 5.78
CA TRP A 672 -18.87 19.97 6.51
C TRP A 672 -18.31 20.16 7.93
N LEU A 673 -17.33 21.06 8.11
CA LEU A 673 -16.76 21.39 9.43
C LEU A 673 -17.62 22.37 10.23
N GLY A 674 -18.45 23.19 9.56
CA GLY A 674 -19.30 24.20 10.21
C GLY A 674 -20.35 23.61 11.15
N LYS A 675 -20.85 22.38 10.87
CA LYS A 675 -21.79 21.68 11.76
C LYS A 675 -21.16 21.18 13.06
N ALA A 676 -19.84 21.00 13.12
CA ALA A 676 -19.14 20.61 14.35
C ALA A 676 -18.90 21.81 15.30
N LYS A 677 -18.91 23.05 14.78
CA LYS A 677 -18.74 24.27 15.58
C LYS A 677 -20.05 24.90 16.06
N ALA A 678 -21.18 24.62 15.41
CA ALA A 678 -22.49 25.15 15.80
C ALA A 678 -23.18 24.38 16.96
N LYS A 679 -22.52 23.34 17.50
CA LYS A 679 -22.99 22.52 18.63
C LYS A 679 -22.02 22.51 19.83
N LYS A 680 -21.09 23.45 19.90
CA LYS A 680 -20.42 23.87 21.13
C LYS A 680 -20.87 25.29 21.44
#